data_AF-A0A2N2R7F7-F1
#
_entry.id   AF-A0A2N2R7F7-F1
#
_cell.length_a   1.000
_cell.length_b   1.000
_cell.length_c   1.000
_cell.angle_alpha   90.00
_cell.angle_beta   90.00
_cell.angle_gamma   90.00
#
_symmetry.space_group_name_H-M   'P 1'
#
loop_
_entity.id
_entity.type
_entity.pdbx_description
1 polymer ?
#
loop_
_entity_poly.entity_id
_entity_poly.type
_entity_poly.pdbx_seq_one_letter_code
_entity_poly.pdbx_strand_id
1 'polypeptide(L)'
;MAKGLLSDGQVLARRALGRAWRELRALPARVGSRWQSTFVVSGTALAARRHFAFIDRSFVAALAADFPSFPDLLRRQANDTLEHRFDLLGSGPTVVAHGVPCSGVNGIAYAMSLPVRSDSAGIWLVGRINDANLVEAQRLWRLVDAGYVPIDWQLDFKSGYRWRENCWHRDIPITGGAGVDVKVPWELARCQHLPALALACHFAGGGYPGFRAAQDYAGALRNQMLDFFATNPPGFGVNWACTMDVAIRAVNLLLARDIALAAGVRFDAGFEAAFAAALRAHGRHIAANLEWAPRQRGNHYLANVAGLAFIAAWLPGDAEVDAWLAFASQEMVAEIDYQFHADGSNFEASVCYHRLSAEIVLWTAALFAGLSPEKQVALRRPQRHRTLPRLRAEAMSQHALPWGDGTSPLPARCWQRLACMAEFTRALTRPDGLVVQFGDNDSGRFVTLGSGEQLRADNDPAAAAWSLDHGSLVAGIDALLGSSGGRAADPAARLVCGLAGLFAGTTPRAPTGRAAATSSTSMDSMTATAAAERAAALADEGAWAAASARRAAAGSHWTSGFPSSRASSSLHLSAGVQCAAFPGIGCYVLRSPRLYLAIRCGEIGLVGLGAHAHCDQLAIELVIDGETRVHDPGTYLYTAIPERRNAYRSVSAHHAPRVDGFEPADLNRHAFDLSDLAPGECLYFGPRGFVGRHAGYGPYVYRQIEITDDAVLVHDFTDSNLVLTDPTPEPLSFSPAYGRLSEAAPR
;
A
#
# COMPACT_ATOMS: atom_id res chain seq x y z
N MET A 1 -7.88 -6.01 36.39
CA MET A 1 -6.44 -6.23 36.68
C MET A 1 -5.64 -5.20 35.90
N ALA A 2 -5.11 -4.20 36.59
CA ALA A 2 -4.36 -3.09 36.00
C ALA A 2 -3.04 -3.59 35.37
N LYS A 3 -2.95 -3.58 34.04
CA LYS A 3 -1.67 -3.68 33.35
C LYS A 3 -0.99 -2.32 33.48
N GLY A 4 0.05 -2.25 34.31
CA GLY A 4 0.88 -1.05 34.43
C GLY A 4 1.40 -0.61 33.06
N LEU A 5 1.04 0.60 32.66
CA LEU A 5 1.69 1.32 31.57
C LEU A 5 3.16 1.48 31.96
N LEU A 6 4.06 1.04 31.09
CA LEU A 6 5.50 1.27 31.25
C LEU A 6 5.73 2.77 31.19
N SER A 7 6.58 3.32 32.06
CA SER A 7 6.96 4.73 31.95
C SER A 7 7.73 4.98 30.63
N ASP A 8 7.71 6.21 30.13
CA ASP A 8 8.43 6.57 28.89
C ASP A 8 9.91 6.19 28.92
N GLY A 9 10.55 6.31 30.10
CA GLY A 9 11.92 5.86 30.33
C GLY A 9 12.12 4.34 30.15
N GLN A 10 11.14 3.52 30.54
CA GLN A 10 11.18 2.07 30.36
C GLN A 10 10.91 1.66 28.89
N VAL A 11 10.08 2.41 28.18
CA VAL A 11 9.84 2.23 26.73
C VAL A 11 11.08 2.60 25.92
N LEU A 12 11.70 3.75 26.23
CA LEU A 12 12.97 4.19 25.65
C LEU A 12 14.11 3.20 25.91
N ALA A 13 14.26 2.73 27.16
CA ALA A 13 15.26 1.72 27.51
C ALA A 13 15.04 0.39 26.77
N ARG A 14 13.79 -0.08 26.63
CA ARG A 14 13.46 -1.29 25.85
C ARG A 14 13.70 -1.10 24.34
N ARG A 15 13.37 0.07 23.78
CA ARG A 15 13.66 0.42 22.38
C ARG A 15 15.17 0.49 22.14
N ALA A 16 15.94 1.08 23.06
CA ALA A 16 17.39 1.14 23.01
C ALA A 16 18.03 -0.25 23.11
N LEU A 17 17.60 -1.09 24.05
CA LEU A 17 18.05 -2.48 24.20
C LEU A 17 17.69 -3.33 22.97
N GLY A 18 16.49 -3.16 22.41
CA GLY A 18 16.09 -3.84 21.18
C GLY A 18 16.88 -3.41 19.95
N ARG A 19 17.23 -2.12 19.85
CA ARG A 19 18.18 -1.62 18.82
C ARG A 19 19.58 -2.23 19.02
N ALA A 20 20.13 -2.17 20.23
CA ALA A 20 21.44 -2.75 20.53
C ALA A 20 21.51 -4.26 20.24
N TRP A 21 20.47 -5.02 20.59
CA TRP A 21 20.38 -6.44 20.26
C TRP A 21 20.31 -6.71 18.75
N ARG A 22 19.59 -5.88 17.98
CA ARG A 22 19.54 -6.00 16.52
C ARG A 22 20.89 -5.67 15.87
N GLU A 23 21.60 -4.68 16.39
CA GLU A 23 22.97 -4.34 15.96
C GLU A 23 23.95 -5.47 16.24
N LEU A 24 23.94 -6.02 17.47
CA LEU A 24 24.78 -7.16 17.84
C LEU A 24 24.52 -8.39 16.96
N ARG A 25 23.25 -8.66 16.60
CA ARG A 25 22.90 -9.78 15.71
C ARG A 25 23.39 -9.59 14.27
N ALA A 26 23.51 -8.35 13.79
CA ALA A 26 24.00 -8.08 12.45
C ALA A 26 25.53 -7.91 12.36
N LEU A 27 26.21 -7.77 13.50
CA LEU A 27 27.65 -7.57 13.54
C LEU A 27 28.45 -8.65 12.79
N PRO A 28 28.14 -9.96 12.91
CA PRO A 28 28.85 -10.99 12.14
C PRO A 28 28.66 -10.82 10.63
N ALA A 29 27.44 -10.52 10.18
CA ALA A 29 27.14 -10.29 8.77
C ALA A 29 27.86 -9.03 8.23
N ARG A 30 27.87 -7.94 9.03
CA ARG A 30 28.56 -6.69 8.69
C ARG A 30 30.08 -6.84 8.63
N VAL A 31 30.68 -7.63 9.52
CA VAL A 31 32.12 -7.89 9.50
C VAL A 31 32.47 -8.83 8.34
N GLY A 32 31.67 -9.88 8.13
CA GLY A 32 31.85 -10.82 7.04
C GLY A 32 31.77 -10.16 5.66
N SER A 33 30.83 -9.23 5.47
CA SER A 33 30.62 -8.53 4.20
C SER A 33 31.77 -7.60 3.78
N ARG A 34 32.76 -7.35 4.65
CA ARG A 34 33.99 -6.64 4.30
C ARG A 34 34.97 -7.47 3.49
N TRP A 35 34.90 -8.80 3.63
CA TRP A 35 35.89 -9.73 3.06
C TRP A 35 35.26 -10.80 2.18
N GLN A 36 33.93 -10.98 2.28
CA GLN A 36 33.17 -11.95 1.50
C GLN A 36 32.08 -11.24 0.72
N SER A 37 31.93 -11.63 -0.55
CA SER A 37 30.83 -11.18 -1.40
C SER A 37 29.49 -11.52 -0.75
N THR A 38 28.55 -10.58 -0.80
CA THR A 38 27.17 -10.77 -0.33
C THR A 38 26.24 -11.27 -1.44
N PHE A 39 26.74 -11.36 -2.66
CA PHE A 39 26.04 -12.04 -3.74
C PHE A 39 25.91 -13.54 -3.46
N VAL A 40 24.76 -14.09 -3.84
CA VAL A 40 24.57 -15.54 -3.86
C VAL A 40 25.05 -16.06 -5.20
N VAL A 41 25.81 -17.16 -5.20
CA VAL A 41 26.14 -17.87 -6.44
C VAL A 41 25.10 -18.96 -6.65
N SER A 42 24.36 -18.91 -7.76
CA SER A 42 23.47 -19.99 -8.18
C SER A 42 24.07 -20.71 -9.39
N GLY A 43 24.28 -22.02 -9.28
CA GLY A 43 24.62 -22.89 -10.42
C GLY A 43 23.39 -23.36 -11.20
N THR A 44 22.18 -23.03 -10.74
CA THR A 44 20.91 -23.50 -11.32
C THR A 44 20.04 -22.33 -11.74
N ALA A 45 19.54 -22.39 -12.97
CA ALA A 45 18.51 -21.48 -13.47
C ALA A 45 17.18 -21.76 -12.76
N LEU A 46 16.33 -20.74 -12.66
CA LEU A 46 14.93 -20.96 -12.33
C LEU A 46 14.28 -21.82 -13.42
N ALA A 47 13.47 -22.80 -13.01
CA ALA A 47 12.59 -23.46 -13.95
C ALA A 47 11.64 -22.43 -14.57
N ALA A 48 11.37 -22.55 -15.87
CA ALA A 48 10.32 -21.78 -16.53
C ALA A 48 8.97 -22.22 -15.95
N ARG A 49 8.52 -21.54 -14.89
CA ARG A 49 7.17 -21.68 -14.36
C ARG A 49 6.19 -20.95 -15.28
N ARG A 50 4.92 -21.29 -15.12
CA ARG A 50 3.83 -20.90 -16.01
C ARG A 50 2.65 -20.32 -15.24
N HIS A 51 2.89 -19.59 -14.14
CA HIS A 51 1.79 -19.01 -13.35
C HIS A 51 0.98 -18.02 -14.20
N PHE A 52 1.64 -17.32 -15.12
CA PHE A 52 1.01 -16.43 -16.10
C PHE A 52 0.92 -17.00 -17.52
N ALA A 53 1.03 -18.31 -17.73
CA ALA A 53 0.94 -18.89 -19.07
C ALA A 53 -0.45 -18.76 -19.73
N PHE A 54 -1.46 -18.35 -18.97
CA PHE A 54 -2.79 -18.01 -19.50
C PHE A 54 -2.78 -16.66 -20.24
N ILE A 55 -1.77 -15.80 -20.04
CA ILE A 55 -1.61 -14.57 -20.81
C ILE A 55 -1.09 -14.96 -22.19
N ASP A 56 -2.01 -15.19 -23.12
CA ASP A 56 -1.71 -15.46 -24.52
C ASP A 56 -2.28 -14.36 -25.43
N ARG A 57 -2.18 -14.56 -26.75
CA ARG A 57 -2.73 -13.61 -27.72
C ARG A 57 -4.23 -13.37 -27.53
N SER A 58 -5.00 -14.39 -27.12
CA SER A 58 -6.43 -14.26 -26.89
C SER A 58 -6.72 -13.46 -25.63
N PHE A 59 -5.95 -13.65 -24.57
CA PHE A 59 -6.06 -12.88 -23.33
C PHE A 59 -5.81 -11.40 -23.58
N VAL A 60 -4.71 -11.07 -24.27
CA VAL A 60 -4.31 -9.70 -24.58
C VAL A 60 -5.36 -9.04 -25.49
N ALA A 61 -5.93 -9.82 -26.41
CA ALA A 61 -7.01 -9.34 -27.26
C ALA A 61 -8.30 -9.04 -26.50
N ALA A 62 -8.69 -9.92 -25.59
CA ALA A 62 -9.81 -9.67 -24.69
C ALA A 62 -9.53 -8.44 -23.80
N LEU A 63 -8.32 -8.31 -23.28
CA LEU A 63 -7.93 -7.17 -22.45
C LEU A 63 -8.03 -5.85 -23.23
N ALA A 64 -7.56 -5.80 -24.47
CA ALA A 64 -7.68 -4.62 -25.32
C ALA A 64 -9.13 -4.29 -25.70
N ALA A 65 -9.95 -5.33 -25.95
CA ALA A 65 -11.36 -5.14 -26.31
C ALA A 65 -12.18 -4.62 -25.12
N ASP A 66 -11.93 -5.16 -23.93
CA ASP A 66 -12.66 -4.81 -22.72
C ASP A 66 -12.15 -3.50 -22.09
N PHE A 67 -10.89 -3.14 -22.35
CA PHE A 67 -10.26 -1.88 -21.88
C PHE A 67 -9.56 -1.13 -23.02
N PRO A 68 -10.29 -0.42 -23.88
CA PRO A 68 -9.72 0.18 -25.10
C PRO A 68 -8.58 1.19 -24.87
N SER A 69 -8.56 1.90 -23.73
CA SER A 69 -7.49 2.86 -23.40
C SER A 69 -6.23 2.19 -22.83
N PHE A 70 -6.35 0.99 -22.26
CA PHE A 70 -5.28 0.32 -21.54
C PHE A 70 -4.02 0.06 -22.38
N PRO A 71 -4.11 -0.44 -23.64
CA PRO A 71 -2.93 -0.65 -24.46
C PRO A 71 -2.13 0.63 -24.70
N ASP A 72 -2.81 1.76 -24.93
CA ASP A 72 -2.14 3.04 -25.17
C ASP A 72 -1.46 3.59 -23.92
N LEU A 73 -2.11 3.49 -22.76
CA LEU A 73 -1.57 3.87 -21.47
C LEU A 73 -0.31 3.04 -21.13
N LEU A 74 -0.43 1.72 -21.29
CA LEU A 74 0.67 0.77 -21.09
C LEU A 74 1.84 1.09 -22.02
N ARG A 75 1.56 1.35 -23.29
CA ARG A 75 2.56 1.71 -24.30
C ARG A 75 3.31 2.99 -23.93
N ARG A 76 2.62 4.03 -23.47
CA ARG A 76 3.24 5.28 -23.01
C ARG A 76 4.21 5.01 -21.86
N GLN A 77 3.74 4.35 -20.80
CA GLN A 77 4.59 4.02 -19.66
C GLN A 77 5.78 3.12 -20.05
N ALA A 78 5.56 2.15 -20.95
CA ALA A 78 6.63 1.29 -21.45
C ALA A 78 7.68 2.10 -22.22
N ASN A 79 7.27 3.06 -23.05
CA ASN A 79 8.20 3.92 -23.79
C ASN A 79 9.00 4.84 -22.86
N ASP A 80 8.36 5.45 -21.86
CA ASP A 80 9.05 6.23 -20.82
C ASP A 80 10.09 5.37 -20.08
N THR A 81 9.72 4.12 -19.77
CA THR A 81 10.62 3.15 -19.15
C THR A 81 11.81 2.80 -20.03
N LEU A 82 11.64 2.71 -21.36
CA LEU A 82 12.75 2.49 -22.30
C LEU A 82 13.76 3.64 -22.29
N GLU A 83 13.31 4.86 -21.97
CA GLU A 83 14.13 6.08 -21.90
C GLU A 83 14.63 6.36 -20.47
N HIS A 84 14.39 5.46 -19.51
CA HIS A 84 14.66 5.66 -18.08
C HIS A 84 14.01 6.93 -17.52
N ARG A 85 12.83 7.27 -18.04
CA ARG A 85 11.98 8.36 -17.57
C ARG A 85 10.93 7.82 -16.60
N PHE A 86 10.90 8.39 -15.39
CA PHE A 86 10.01 7.95 -14.32
C PHE A 86 9.27 9.15 -13.72
N ASP A 87 7.96 9.04 -13.59
CA ASP A 87 7.13 9.96 -12.81
C ASP A 87 6.76 9.28 -11.49
N LEU A 88 7.50 9.63 -10.43
CA LEU A 88 7.29 9.13 -9.08
C LEU A 88 7.08 10.26 -8.10
N LEU A 89 6.14 10.10 -7.17
CA LEU A 89 6.00 10.96 -5.99
C LEU A 89 5.93 12.46 -6.34
N GLY A 90 5.22 12.79 -7.43
CA GLY A 90 5.03 14.16 -7.92
C GLY A 90 6.27 14.81 -8.54
N SER A 91 7.25 14.03 -8.98
CA SER A 91 8.40 14.54 -9.74
C SER A 91 8.02 14.99 -11.16
N GLY A 92 6.95 14.45 -11.73
CA GLY A 92 6.73 14.49 -13.17
C GLY A 92 7.76 13.61 -13.92
N PRO A 93 7.63 13.45 -15.25
CA PRO A 93 8.49 12.55 -16.01
C PRO A 93 9.97 12.97 -15.95
N THR A 94 10.77 12.23 -15.18
CA THR A 94 12.18 12.57 -14.91
C THR A 94 13.12 11.48 -15.42
N VAL A 95 14.13 11.85 -16.22
CA VAL A 95 15.19 10.92 -16.64
C VAL A 95 16.12 10.64 -15.46
N VAL A 96 16.33 9.38 -15.12
CA VAL A 96 17.16 8.98 -13.98
C VAL A 96 18.46 8.35 -14.47
N ALA A 97 19.56 9.09 -14.37
CA ALA A 97 20.91 8.65 -14.69
C ALA A 97 21.94 9.41 -13.83
N HIS A 98 23.21 8.99 -13.88
CA HIS A 98 24.27 9.69 -13.15
C HIS A 98 24.54 11.08 -13.76
N GLY A 99 24.60 12.10 -12.91
CA GLY A 99 24.91 13.48 -13.29
C GLY A 99 23.80 14.23 -14.04
N VAL A 100 22.54 13.81 -13.87
CA VAL A 100 21.37 14.56 -14.36
C VAL A 100 21.02 15.72 -13.42
N PRO A 101 20.55 16.87 -13.96
CA PRO A 101 20.04 17.95 -13.15
C PRO A 101 18.69 17.59 -12.52
N CYS A 102 18.51 17.99 -11.26
CA CYS A 102 17.27 17.79 -10.50
C CYS A 102 16.64 19.16 -10.18
N SER A 103 15.31 19.24 -10.25
CA SER A 103 14.56 20.49 -10.05
C SER A 103 14.59 21.02 -8.60
N GLY A 104 14.91 20.16 -7.64
CA GLY A 104 14.83 20.47 -6.22
C GLY A 104 13.42 20.27 -5.64
N VAL A 105 13.33 20.30 -4.32
CA VAL A 105 12.07 20.23 -3.56
C VAL A 105 11.95 21.50 -2.71
N ASN A 106 10.90 22.29 -2.95
CA ASN A 106 10.65 23.56 -2.24
C ASN A 106 11.89 24.49 -2.21
N GLY A 107 12.55 24.65 -3.36
CA GLY A 107 13.75 25.48 -3.52
C GLY A 107 15.06 24.84 -3.03
N ILE A 108 15.02 23.59 -2.52
CA ILE A 108 16.22 22.88 -2.06
C ILE A 108 16.69 21.92 -3.15
N ALA A 109 17.89 22.16 -3.68
CA ALA A 109 18.55 21.30 -4.65
C ALA A 109 19.99 21.00 -4.21
N TYR A 110 20.40 19.74 -4.30
CA TYR A 110 21.74 19.25 -4.00
C TYR A 110 22.60 19.24 -5.26
N ALA A 111 23.92 19.34 -5.08
CA ALA A 111 24.86 19.29 -6.18
C ALA A 111 24.80 17.94 -6.91
N MET A 112 24.77 17.99 -8.24
CA MET A 112 24.70 16.81 -9.09
C MET A 112 25.90 15.88 -8.85
N SER A 113 25.64 14.57 -8.95
CA SER A 113 26.72 13.58 -9.05
C SER A 113 27.52 13.79 -10.34
N LEU A 114 28.76 13.32 -10.39
CA LEU A 114 29.53 13.35 -11.64
C LEU A 114 28.89 12.41 -12.67
N PRO A 115 28.74 12.83 -13.93
CA PRO A 115 28.31 11.94 -15.01
C PRO A 115 29.20 10.71 -15.09
N VAL A 116 28.58 9.56 -15.38
CA VAL A 116 29.28 8.29 -15.56
C VAL A 116 29.26 7.90 -17.03
N ARG A 117 30.40 7.45 -17.54
CA ARG A 117 30.47 6.70 -18.80
C ARG A 117 30.71 5.25 -18.45
N SER A 118 29.69 4.41 -18.66
CA SER A 118 29.81 2.97 -18.45
C SER A 118 30.65 2.33 -19.56
N ASP A 119 31.43 1.32 -19.19
CA ASP A 119 32.16 0.43 -20.08
C ASP A 119 31.63 -1.00 -19.92
N SER A 120 31.79 -1.84 -20.96
CA SER A 120 31.28 -3.22 -20.93
C SER A 120 32.00 -4.12 -19.92
N ALA A 121 33.23 -3.78 -19.50
CA ALA A 121 33.97 -4.55 -18.51
C ALA A 121 33.55 -4.22 -17.06
N GLY A 122 32.83 -3.12 -16.84
CA GLY A 122 32.41 -2.64 -15.53
C GLY A 122 33.52 -1.95 -14.75
N ILE A 123 34.52 -1.38 -15.42
CA ILE A 123 35.59 -0.61 -14.79
C ILE A 123 35.03 0.61 -14.06
N TRP A 124 33.96 1.22 -14.60
CA TRP A 124 33.27 2.36 -13.97
C TRP A 124 32.69 2.07 -12.57
N LEU A 125 32.55 0.80 -12.19
CA LEU A 125 32.09 0.38 -10.85
C LEU A 125 33.20 0.46 -9.78
N VAL A 126 34.46 0.57 -10.19
CA VAL A 126 35.62 0.67 -9.27
C VAL A 126 35.49 1.92 -8.40
N GLY A 127 35.63 1.75 -7.08
CA GLY A 127 35.46 2.83 -6.11
C GLY A 127 34.01 3.20 -5.78
N ARG A 128 33.04 2.65 -6.53
CA ARG A 128 31.60 2.76 -6.23
C ARG A 128 31.11 1.54 -5.45
N ILE A 129 31.39 0.35 -5.98
CA ILE A 129 31.08 -0.91 -5.32
C ILE A 129 32.22 -1.27 -4.36
N ASN A 130 31.87 -1.82 -3.20
CA ASN A 130 32.87 -2.28 -2.24
C ASN A 130 33.69 -3.46 -2.78
N ASP A 131 34.95 -3.56 -2.37
CA ASP A 131 35.92 -4.53 -2.92
C ASP A 131 35.43 -5.97 -2.87
N ALA A 132 34.77 -6.37 -1.79
CA ALA A 132 34.25 -7.73 -1.60
C ALA A 132 33.19 -8.12 -2.64
N ASN A 133 32.45 -7.15 -3.18
CA ASN A 133 31.37 -7.37 -4.14
C ASN A 133 31.72 -7.00 -5.58
N LEU A 134 32.82 -6.27 -5.80
CA LEU A 134 33.17 -5.68 -7.09
C LEU A 134 33.30 -6.71 -8.22
N VAL A 135 33.98 -7.84 -7.97
CA VAL A 135 34.22 -8.88 -8.99
C VAL A 135 32.91 -9.45 -9.52
N GLU A 136 31.96 -9.72 -8.63
CA GLU A 136 30.67 -10.28 -9.01
C GLU A 136 29.76 -9.23 -9.65
N ALA A 137 29.79 -7.99 -9.14
CA ALA A 137 29.11 -6.86 -9.77
C ALA A 137 29.58 -6.65 -11.22
N GLN A 138 30.90 -6.70 -11.49
CA GLN A 138 31.46 -6.62 -12.84
C GLN A 138 31.06 -7.83 -13.70
N ARG A 139 30.95 -9.03 -13.12
CA ARG A 139 30.47 -10.23 -13.83
C ARG A 139 29.03 -10.06 -14.30
N LEU A 140 28.16 -9.53 -13.43
CA LEU A 140 26.76 -9.24 -13.76
C LEU A 140 26.67 -8.10 -14.78
N TRP A 141 27.47 -7.05 -14.61
CA TRP A 141 27.51 -5.92 -15.54
C TRP A 141 27.91 -6.32 -16.96
N ARG A 142 28.84 -7.28 -17.12
CA ARG A 142 29.23 -7.82 -18.43
C ARG A 142 28.07 -8.50 -19.18
N LEU A 143 26.97 -8.83 -18.51
CA LEU A 143 25.76 -9.35 -19.15
C LEU A 143 24.87 -8.23 -19.70
N VAL A 144 25.01 -6.99 -19.22
CA VAL A 144 24.25 -5.83 -19.71
C VAL A 144 24.70 -5.48 -21.12
N ASP A 145 23.75 -5.14 -21.98
CA ASP A 145 24.04 -4.83 -23.38
C ASP A 145 24.93 -3.57 -23.53
N ALA A 146 25.80 -3.57 -24.54
CA ALA A 146 26.66 -2.44 -24.83
C ALA A 146 25.83 -1.19 -25.22
N GLY A 147 26.21 -0.03 -24.71
CA GLY A 147 25.50 1.23 -24.93
C GLY A 147 24.35 1.50 -23.94
N TYR A 148 24.07 0.57 -23.03
CA TYR A 148 23.13 0.80 -21.93
C TYR A 148 23.60 1.93 -21.00
N VAL A 149 22.71 2.85 -20.69
CA VAL A 149 22.95 3.95 -19.74
C VAL A 149 22.48 3.52 -18.34
N PRO A 150 23.37 3.37 -17.35
CA PRO A 150 22.99 2.94 -16.01
C PRO A 150 22.02 3.90 -15.34
N ILE A 151 20.98 3.34 -14.71
CA ILE A 151 20.08 4.09 -13.85
C ILE A 151 20.81 4.38 -12.54
N ASP A 152 20.76 5.63 -12.06
CA ASP A 152 21.31 5.96 -10.75
C ASP A 152 20.33 5.58 -9.64
N TRP A 153 20.30 4.29 -9.28
CA TRP A 153 19.39 3.74 -8.27
C TRP A 153 19.54 4.35 -6.86
N GLN A 154 20.63 5.10 -6.60
CA GLN A 154 20.89 5.76 -5.32
C GLN A 154 20.47 7.23 -5.30
N LEU A 155 19.84 7.73 -6.36
CA LEU A 155 19.50 9.14 -6.53
C LEU A 155 18.07 9.43 -6.04
N ASP A 156 17.93 10.38 -5.12
CA ASP A 156 16.69 11.15 -5.00
C ASP A 156 16.68 12.15 -6.17
N PHE A 157 16.04 11.76 -7.26
CA PHE A 157 16.01 12.56 -8.49
C PHE A 157 15.08 13.78 -8.42
N LYS A 158 14.43 14.02 -7.27
CA LYS A 158 13.74 15.30 -6.98
C LYS A 158 14.74 16.30 -6.42
N SER A 159 15.43 15.95 -5.34
CA SER A 159 16.35 16.87 -4.67
C SER A 159 17.76 16.90 -5.25
N GLY A 160 18.20 15.85 -5.94
CA GLY A 160 19.58 15.64 -6.38
C GLY A 160 20.47 14.97 -5.33
N TYR A 161 19.95 14.68 -4.13
CA TYR A 161 20.72 14.00 -3.09
C TYR A 161 20.98 12.54 -3.50
N ARG A 162 22.19 12.05 -3.24
CA ARG A 162 22.61 10.71 -3.64
C ARG A 162 23.26 9.95 -2.50
N TRP A 163 22.72 8.76 -2.20
CA TRP A 163 23.32 7.84 -1.23
C TRP A 163 24.52 7.10 -1.83
N ARG A 164 25.38 6.55 -0.95
CA ARG A 164 26.53 5.75 -1.36
C ARG A 164 26.15 4.27 -1.45
N GLU A 165 26.32 3.67 -2.62
CA GLU A 165 26.05 2.26 -2.92
C GLU A 165 27.00 1.29 -2.20
N ASN A 166 28.13 1.76 -1.65
CA ASN A 166 29.02 0.95 -0.79
C ASN A 166 28.72 1.06 0.71
N CYS A 167 27.71 1.85 1.10
CA CYS A 167 27.33 1.97 2.51
C CYS A 167 26.57 0.71 2.94
N TRP A 168 26.90 0.15 4.10
CA TRP A 168 26.13 -0.96 4.66
C TRP A 168 24.69 -0.52 4.92
N HIS A 169 23.71 -1.34 4.53
CA HIS A 169 22.32 -0.90 4.45
C HIS A 169 21.72 -0.35 5.76
N ARG A 170 22.20 -0.82 6.92
CA ARG A 170 21.76 -0.33 8.23
C ARG A 170 22.39 0.99 8.66
N ASP A 171 23.48 1.39 8.02
CA ASP A 171 24.16 2.66 8.27
C ASP A 171 23.64 3.79 7.35
N ILE A 172 22.67 3.50 6.48
CA ILE A 172 22.06 4.47 5.58
C ILE A 172 21.24 5.49 6.39
N PRO A 173 21.51 6.80 6.27
CA PRO A 173 20.67 7.82 6.87
C PRO A 173 19.37 7.95 6.07
N ILE A 174 18.24 7.66 6.72
CA ILE A 174 16.89 7.79 6.14
C ILE A 174 16.50 9.27 5.95
N THR A 175 16.95 10.16 6.85
CA THR A 175 16.78 11.61 6.75
C THR A 175 18.10 12.24 6.30
N GLY A 176 18.30 12.38 4.99
CA GLY A 176 19.53 12.89 4.39
C GLY A 176 19.73 14.41 4.48
N GLY A 177 18.77 15.14 5.06
CA GLY A 177 18.75 16.60 5.14
C GLY A 177 17.42 17.17 4.63
N ALA A 178 17.31 18.49 4.64
CA ALA A 178 16.12 19.17 4.12
C ALA A 178 15.94 18.88 2.62
N GLY A 179 14.70 18.73 2.17
CA GLY A 179 14.36 18.40 0.78
C GLY A 179 14.65 16.95 0.36
N VAL A 180 15.43 16.18 1.14
CA VAL A 180 15.80 14.79 0.79
C VAL A 180 14.67 13.84 1.13
N ASP A 181 14.27 13.03 0.16
CA ASP A 181 13.24 12.01 0.35
C ASP A 181 13.74 10.62 -0.06
N VAL A 182 13.98 9.78 0.94
CA VAL A 182 14.40 8.39 0.76
C VAL A 182 13.37 7.55 -0.01
N LYS A 183 12.10 7.95 -0.01
CA LYS A 183 11.07 7.24 -0.79
C LYS A 183 11.34 7.32 -2.28
N VAL A 184 12.02 8.35 -2.78
CA VAL A 184 12.26 8.53 -4.22
C VAL A 184 13.08 7.37 -4.81
N PRO A 185 14.29 7.04 -4.32
CA PRO A 185 15.02 5.87 -4.79
C PRO A 185 14.31 4.55 -4.44
N TRP A 186 13.64 4.46 -3.28
CA TRP A 186 12.90 3.26 -2.90
C TRP A 186 11.74 2.94 -3.85
N GLU A 187 10.93 3.93 -4.22
CA GLU A 187 9.79 3.76 -5.12
C GLU A 187 10.22 3.32 -6.52
N LEU A 188 11.35 3.84 -7.00
CA LEU A 188 11.96 3.36 -8.25
C LEU A 188 12.45 1.92 -8.10
N ALA A 189 13.15 1.63 -7.00
CA ALA A 189 13.69 0.31 -6.70
C ALA A 189 12.63 -0.74 -6.30
N ARG A 190 11.34 -0.38 -6.18
CA ARG A 190 10.23 -1.35 -6.12
C ARG A 190 9.98 -2.02 -7.47
N CYS A 191 10.54 -1.48 -8.56
CA CYS A 191 10.48 -2.05 -9.91
C CYS A 191 9.06 -2.28 -10.46
N GLN A 192 8.08 -1.51 -10.00
CA GLN A 192 6.67 -1.62 -10.38
C GLN A 192 6.40 -1.30 -11.86
N HIS A 193 7.34 -0.65 -12.54
CA HIS A 193 7.28 -0.41 -13.98
C HIS A 193 7.62 -1.66 -14.82
N LEU A 194 8.32 -2.64 -14.25
CA LEU A 194 8.79 -3.82 -15.02
C LEU A 194 7.65 -4.76 -15.46
N PRO A 195 6.62 -5.04 -14.64
CA PRO A 195 5.49 -5.84 -15.11
C PRO A 195 4.73 -5.20 -16.28
N ALA A 196 4.61 -3.87 -16.30
CA ALA A 196 4.03 -3.13 -17.42
C ALA A 196 4.87 -3.30 -18.70
N LEU A 197 6.20 -3.20 -18.57
CA LEU A 197 7.14 -3.46 -19.67
C LEU A 197 7.03 -4.91 -20.19
N ALA A 198 6.80 -5.88 -19.30
CA ALA A 198 6.58 -7.28 -19.67
C ALA A 198 5.25 -7.50 -20.42
N LEU A 199 4.17 -6.80 -20.03
CA LEU A 199 2.91 -6.81 -20.80
C LEU A 199 3.09 -6.15 -22.17
N ALA A 200 3.94 -5.13 -22.31
CA ALA A 200 4.23 -4.53 -23.61
C ALA A 200 4.83 -5.55 -24.61
N CYS A 201 5.61 -6.54 -24.14
CA CYS A 201 6.06 -7.65 -24.97
C CYS A 201 4.91 -8.46 -25.57
N HIS A 202 3.82 -8.66 -24.82
CA HIS A 202 2.62 -9.36 -25.29
C HIS A 202 1.87 -8.58 -26.36
N PHE A 203 1.63 -7.29 -26.12
CA PHE A 203 0.97 -6.43 -27.10
C PHE A 203 1.78 -6.30 -28.39
N ALA A 204 3.10 -6.11 -28.28
CA ALA A 204 4.02 -6.10 -29.41
C ALA A 204 4.02 -7.43 -30.19
N GLY A 205 4.14 -8.57 -29.49
CA GLY A 205 4.11 -9.91 -30.10
C GLY A 205 2.75 -10.33 -30.66
N GLY A 206 1.68 -9.66 -30.22
CA GLY A 206 0.31 -9.79 -30.73
C GLY A 206 0.01 -8.87 -31.93
N GLY A 207 0.92 -7.97 -32.29
CA GLY A 207 0.75 -7.05 -33.43
C GLY A 207 -0.13 -5.83 -33.14
N TYR A 208 -0.28 -5.43 -31.86
CA TYR A 208 -1.05 -4.24 -31.50
C TYR A 208 -0.37 -2.95 -32.02
N PRO A 209 -1.10 -2.02 -32.64
CA PRO A 209 -0.52 -0.81 -33.21
C PRO A 209 0.23 0.06 -32.21
N GLY A 210 1.29 0.72 -32.67
CA GLY A 210 2.05 1.73 -31.92
C GLY A 210 3.13 1.17 -30.98
N PHE A 211 3.06 -0.12 -30.61
CA PHE A 211 4.13 -0.75 -29.83
C PHE A 211 5.41 -0.92 -30.66
N ARG A 212 6.57 -0.81 -30.00
CA ARG A 212 7.88 -1.14 -30.58
C ARG A 212 8.04 -2.66 -30.76
N ALA A 213 9.17 -3.08 -31.33
CA ALA A 213 9.48 -4.50 -31.43
C ALA A 213 9.52 -5.15 -30.04
N ALA A 214 8.97 -6.36 -29.89
CA ALA A 214 8.92 -7.06 -28.61
C ALA A 214 10.33 -7.24 -27.99
N GLN A 215 11.36 -7.36 -28.82
CA GLN A 215 12.76 -7.47 -28.42
C GLN A 215 13.28 -6.20 -27.74
N ASP A 216 12.78 -5.02 -28.08
CA ASP A 216 13.18 -3.75 -27.44
C ASP A 216 12.73 -3.76 -25.97
N TYR A 217 11.48 -4.13 -25.72
CA TYR A 217 10.91 -4.25 -24.37
C TYR A 217 11.59 -5.38 -23.58
N ALA A 218 11.82 -6.53 -24.20
CA ALA A 218 12.51 -7.66 -23.57
C ALA A 218 13.97 -7.33 -23.20
N GLY A 219 14.69 -6.63 -24.08
CA GLY A 219 16.06 -6.17 -23.84
C GLY A 219 16.14 -5.17 -22.71
N ALA A 220 15.25 -4.18 -22.69
CA ALA A 220 15.18 -3.20 -21.60
C ALA A 220 14.83 -3.85 -20.25
N LEU A 221 13.88 -4.80 -20.23
CA LEU A 221 13.54 -5.56 -19.04
C LEU A 221 14.77 -6.31 -18.48
N ARG A 222 15.49 -7.01 -19.36
CA ARG A 222 16.70 -7.74 -19.01
C ARG A 222 17.80 -6.81 -18.49
N ASN A 223 18.07 -5.71 -19.18
CA ASN A 223 19.16 -4.79 -18.85
C ASN A 223 18.89 -4.01 -17.56
N GLN A 224 17.67 -3.53 -17.31
CA GLN A 224 17.35 -2.84 -16.05
C GLN A 224 17.44 -3.77 -14.83
N MET A 225 17.05 -5.04 -14.97
CA MET A 225 17.23 -6.03 -13.90
C MET A 225 18.70 -6.30 -13.63
N LEU A 226 19.51 -6.52 -14.68
CA LEU A 226 20.96 -6.75 -14.55
C LEU A 226 21.71 -5.52 -14.01
N ASP A 227 21.33 -4.32 -14.44
CA ASP A 227 21.83 -3.07 -13.90
C ASP A 227 21.58 -3.00 -12.39
N PHE A 228 20.33 -3.18 -11.96
CA PHE A 228 20.01 -3.20 -10.53
C PHE A 228 20.85 -4.23 -9.78
N PHE A 229 20.97 -5.46 -10.28
CA PHE A 229 21.75 -6.52 -9.62
C PHE A 229 23.24 -6.17 -9.53
N ALA A 230 23.83 -5.56 -10.58
CA ALA A 230 25.23 -5.19 -10.61
C ALA A 230 25.54 -3.97 -9.72
N THR A 231 24.63 -2.99 -9.66
CA THR A 231 24.88 -1.69 -9.00
C THR A 231 24.32 -1.60 -7.58
N ASN A 232 23.55 -2.61 -7.12
CA ASN A 232 22.97 -2.67 -5.78
C ASN A 232 23.32 -4.00 -5.06
N PRO A 233 24.58 -4.20 -4.61
CA PRO A 233 24.99 -5.43 -3.94
C PRO A 233 24.11 -5.76 -2.73
N PRO A 234 23.75 -7.04 -2.49
CA PRO A 234 22.91 -7.41 -1.36
C PRO A 234 23.41 -6.88 -0.01
N GLY A 235 22.56 -6.11 0.70
CA GLY A 235 22.92 -5.52 1.99
C GLY A 235 23.72 -4.22 1.91
N PHE A 236 23.86 -3.61 0.73
CA PHE A 236 24.55 -2.32 0.56
C PHE A 236 23.72 -1.31 -0.23
N GLY A 237 23.87 -0.03 0.09
CA GLY A 237 23.14 1.07 -0.54
C GLY A 237 21.72 1.26 0.00
N VAL A 238 21.08 2.34 -0.45
CA VAL A 238 19.76 2.78 0.05
C VAL A 238 18.67 1.73 -0.22
N ASN A 239 18.76 1.00 -1.33
CA ASN A 239 17.74 0.05 -1.81
C ASN A 239 17.67 -1.28 -1.05
N TRP A 240 18.54 -1.45 -0.03
CA TRP A 240 18.51 -2.56 0.92
C TRP A 240 18.25 -2.10 2.36
N ALA A 241 18.01 -0.81 2.58
CA ALA A 241 17.83 -0.23 3.93
C ALA A 241 16.45 -0.55 4.53
N CYS A 242 15.42 -0.63 3.69
CA CYS A 242 14.04 -0.97 4.08
C CYS A 242 13.64 -2.34 3.50
N THR A 243 13.28 -3.28 4.36
CA THR A 243 13.01 -4.67 3.95
C THR A 243 11.71 -4.77 3.15
N MET A 244 10.70 -3.96 3.47
CA MET A 244 9.47 -3.85 2.68
C MET A 244 9.76 -3.57 1.21
N ASP A 245 10.63 -2.60 0.91
CA ASP A 245 10.97 -2.25 -0.48
C ASP A 245 11.72 -3.40 -1.18
N VAL A 246 12.57 -4.14 -0.45
CA VAL A 246 13.22 -5.38 -0.95
C VAL A 246 12.17 -6.45 -1.29
N ALA A 247 11.14 -6.60 -0.46
CA ALA A 247 10.07 -7.57 -0.65
C ALA A 247 9.17 -7.22 -1.84
N ILE A 248 8.73 -5.96 -1.95
CA ILE A 248 7.92 -5.46 -3.08
C ILE A 248 8.72 -5.57 -4.39
N ARG A 249 10.02 -5.21 -4.39
CA ARG A 249 10.89 -5.39 -5.56
C ARG A 249 10.92 -6.84 -6.03
N ALA A 250 11.12 -7.78 -5.10
CA ALA A 250 11.19 -9.20 -5.46
C ALA A 250 9.90 -9.70 -6.13
N VAL A 251 8.73 -9.26 -5.63
CA VAL A 251 7.43 -9.57 -6.23
C VAL A 251 7.35 -9.02 -7.65
N ASN A 252 7.66 -7.74 -7.87
CA ASN A 252 7.55 -7.13 -9.19
C ASN A 252 8.57 -7.70 -10.20
N LEU A 253 9.78 -8.05 -9.77
CA LEU A 253 10.76 -8.78 -10.58
C LEU A 253 10.21 -10.14 -11.05
N LEU A 254 9.61 -10.90 -10.12
CA LEU A 254 9.04 -12.21 -10.38
C LEU A 254 7.88 -12.15 -11.37
N LEU A 255 6.93 -11.24 -11.14
CA LEU A 255 5.79 -11.02 -12.02
C LEU A 255 6.26 -10.63 -13.42
N ALA A 256 7.18 -9.68 -13.53
CA ALA A 256 7.67 -9.20 -14.83
C ALA A 256 8.36 -10.32 -15.62
N ARG A 257 9.21 -11.13 -14.97
CA ARG A 257 9.86 -12.26 -15.63
C ARG A 257 8.84 -13.30 -16.12
N ASP A 258 7.89 -13.70 -15.28
CA ASP A 258 6.91 -14.76 -15.63
C ASP A 258 5.96 -14.30 -16.74
N ILE A 259 5.48 -13.04 -16.69
CA ILE A 259 4.67 -12.43 -17.76
C ILE A 259 5.47 -12.38 -19.08
N ALA A 260 6.74 -11.97 -19.05
CA ALA A 260 7.56 -11.92 -20.26
C ALA A 260 7.80 -13.32 -20.87
N LEU A 261 8.03 -14.35 -20.05
CA LEU A 261 8.17 -15.73 -20.53
C LEU A 261 6.89 -16.23 -21.21
N ALA A 262 5.72 -15.88 -20.66
CA ALA A 262 4.42 -16.16 -21.27
C ALA A 262 4.26 -15.48 -22.64
N ALA A 263 4.87 -14.30 -22.84
CA ALA A 263 4.92 -13.59 -24.13
C ALA A 263 5.83 -14.27 -25.17
N GLY A 264 6.48 -15.38 -24.82
CA GLY A 264 7.44 -16.05 -25.69
C GLY A 264 8.87 -15.50 -25.58
N VAL A 265 9.14 -14.54 -24.69
CA VAL A 265 10.51 -14.06 -24.43
C VAL A 265 11.36 -15.22 -23.90
N ARG A 266 12.63 -15.26 -24.33
CA ARG A 266 13.62 -16.25 -23.87
C ARG A 266 14.85 -15.49 -23.40
N PHE A 267 15.10 -15.52 -22.10
CA PHE A 267 16.33 -14.96 -21.54
C PHE A 267 17.47 -15.98 -21.63
N ASP A 268 18.70 -15.48 -21.73
CA ASP A 268 19.88 -16.33 -21.77
C ASP A 268 20.18 -16.96 -20.40
N ALA A 269 20.97 -18.04 -20.41
CA ALA A 269 21.30 -18.79 -19.20
C ALA A 269 22.06 -17.97 -18.16
N GLY A 270 22.87 -16.99 -18.59
CA GLY A 270 23.61 -16.10 -17.70
C GLY A 270 22.68 -15.19 -16.91
N PHE A 271 21.71 -14.59 -17.59
CA PHE A 271 20.63 -13.83 -16.95
C PHE A 271 19.82 -14.70 -15.98
N GLU A 272 19.41 -15.90 -16.41
CA GLU A 272 18.56 -16.76 -15.58
C GLU A 272 19.26 -17.21 -14.29
N ALA A 273 20.56 -17.50 -14.36
CA ALA A 273 21.38 -17.78 -13.18
C ALA A 273 21.50 -16.55 -12.27
N ALA A 274 21.77 -15.36 -12.84
CA ALA A 274 21.85 -14.11 -12.10
C ALA A 274 20.53 -13.76 -11.39
N PHE A 275 19.40 -13.94 -12.07
CA PHE A 275 18.08 -13.67 -11.53
C PHE A 275 17.72 -14.62 -10.38
N ALA A 276 18.00 -15.92 -10.53
CA ALA A 276 17.80 -16.91 -9.46
C ALA A 276 18.64 -16.59 -8.21
N ALA A 277 19.92 -16.26 -8.43
CA ALA A 277 20.84 -15.83 -7.38
C ALA A 277 20.34 -14.56 -6.66
N ALA A 278 19.91 -13.55 -7.43
CA ALA A 278 19.38 -12.31 -6.89
C ALA A 278 18.15 -12.59 -6.00
N LEU A 279 17.19 -13.38 -6.45
CA LEU A 279 15.99 -13.69 -5.63
C LEU A 279 16.33 -14.46 -4.35
N ARG A 280 17.27 -15.39 -4.38
CA ARG A 280 17.73 -16.05 -3.15
C ARG A 280 18.40 -15.06 -2.20
N ALA A 281 19.17 -14.10 -2.72
CA ALA A 281 19.74 -13.02 -1.91
C ALA A 281 18.65 -12.13 -1.27
N HIS A 282 17.60 -11.79 -2.03
CA HIS A 282 16.43 -11.06 -1.51
C HIS A 282 15.73 -11.86 -0.40
N GLY A 283 15.47 -13.16 -0.61
CA GLY A 283 14.82 -14.02 0.40
C GLY A 283 15.64 -14.13 1.69
N ARG A 284 16.96 -14.30 1.58
CA ARG A 284 17.87 -14.30 2.74
C ARG A 284 17.88 -12.96 3.46
N HIS A 285 17.91 -11.85 2.72
CA HIS A 285 17.86 -10.52 3.31
C HIS A 285 16.56 -10.29 4.08
N ILE A 286 15.40 -10.64 3.47
CA ILE A 286 14.09 -10.50 4.11
C ILE A 286 14.01 -11.35 5.38
N ALA A 287 14.36 -12.64 5.30
CA ALA A 287 14.33 -13.54 6.45
C ALA A 287 15.27 -13.08 7.59
N ALA A 288 16.39 -12.44 7.27
CA ALA A 288 17.34 -11.91 8.26
C ALA A 288 16.95 -10.53 8.82
N ASN A 289 16.08 -9.78 8.14
CA ASN A 289 15.74 -8.38 8.46
C ASN A 289 14.22 -8.14 8.53
N LEU A 290 13.46 -9.13 9.00
CA LEU A 290 12.03 -8.98 9.22
C LEU A 290 11.75 -7.72 10.07
N GLU A 291 10.94 -6.80 9.54
CA GLU A 291 10.50 -5.58 10.23
C GLU A 291 9.39 -5.89 11.24
N TRP A 292 9.66 -6.89 12.09
CA TRP A 292 8.75 -7.43 13.06
C TRP A 292 9.08 -6.92 14.47
N ALA A 293 8.04 -6.56 15.22
CA ALA A 293 8.10 -6.39 16.66
C ALA A 293 6.85 -7.03 17.30
N PRO A 294 6.88 -7.47 18.57
CA PRO A 294 5.75 -8.16 19.18
C PRO A 294 4.41 -7.38 19.20
N ARG A 295 4.45 -6.05 19.06
CA ARG A 295 3.27 -5.16 19.13
C ARG A 295 3.22 -4.06 18.08
N GLN A 296 4.25 -3.89 17.25
CA GLN A 296 4.32 -2.81 16.26
C GLN A 296 4.69 -3.46 14.92
N ARG A 297 3.67 -3.95 14.21
CA ARG A 297 3.80 -4.66 12.93
C ARG A 297 2.74 -4.11 11.98
N GLY A 298 3.15 -3.21 11.09
CA GLY A 298 2.26 -2.66 10.06
C GLY A 298 2.52 -3.28 8.68
N ASN A 299 2.14 -2.53 7.65
CA ASN A 299 2.33 -2.84 6.24
C ASN A 299 3.76 -3.30 5.90
N HIS A 300 4.79 -2.77 6.57
CA HIS A 300 6.18 -3.20 6.38
C HIS A 300 6.38 -4.70 6.63
N TYR A 301 5.94 -5.22 7.78
CA TYR A 301 6.07 -6.64 8.08
C TYR A 301 5.17 -7.49 7.17
N LEU A 302 3.97 -7.00 6.85
CA LEU A 302 3.05 -7.67 5.95
C LEU A 302 3.66 -7.85 4.55
N ALA A 303 4.32 -6.81 4.03
CA ALA A 303 5.06 -6.87 2.77
C ALA A 303 6.24 -7.85 2.84
N ASN A 304 6.99 -7.89 3.95
CA ASN A 304 8.07 -8.86 4.15
C ASN A 304 7.58 -10.30 4.04
N VAL A 305 6.46 -10.61 4.70
CA VAL A 305 5.81 -11.92 4.65
C VAL A 305 5.38 -12.24 3.22
N ALA A 306 4.72 -11.31 2.53
CA ALA A 306 4.28 -11.48 1.16
C ALA A 306 5.44 -11.72 0.18
N GLY A 307 6.47 -10.87 0.21
CA GLY A 307 7.64 -11.03 -0.67
C GLY A 307 8.36 -12.36 -0.45
N LEU A 308 8.46 -12.82 0.80
CA LEU A 308 9.03 -14.12 1.11
C LEU A 308 8.17 -15.28 0.57
N ALA A 309 6.84 -15.17 0.61
CA ALA A 309 5.92 -16.13 -0.01
C ALA A 309 6.12 -16.21 -1.53
N PHE A 310 6.18 -15.07 -2.22
CA PHE A 310 6.41 -15.00 -3.67
C PHE A 310 7.77 -15.61 -4.06
N ILE A 311 8.85 -15.23 -3.37
CA ILE A 311 10.18 -15.81 -3.61
C ILE A 311 10.14 -17.33 -3.43
N ALA A 312 9.55 -17.80 -2.33
CA ALA A 312 9.52 -19.23 -2.01
C ALA A 312 8.62 -20.03 -2.95
N ALA A 313 7.56 -19.41 -3.50
CA ALA A 313 6.71 -20.03 -4.49
C ALA A 313 7.43 -20.24 -5.84
N TRP A 314 8.33 -19.32 -6.26
CA TRP A 314 9.06 -19.46 -7.53
C TRP A 314 10.36 -20.27 -7.43
N LEU A 315 11.14 -20.11 -6.36
CA LEU A 315 12.41 -20.83 -6.20
C LEU A 315 12.20 -22.36 -6.15
N PRO A 316 13.14 -23.16 -6.69
CA PRO A 316 13.16 -24.61 -6.45
C PRO A 316 13.10 -24.92 -4.95
N GLY A 317 12.34 -25.96 -4.59
CA GLY A 317 12.20 -26.37 -3.19
C GLY A 317 13.50 -26.94 -2.63
N ASP A 318 13.87 -26.47 -1.45
CA ASP A 318 14.90 -27.03 -0.58
C ASP A 318 14.53 -26.69 0.88
N ALA A 319 15.32 -27.15 1.85
CA ALA A 319 15.02 -26.92 3.25
C ALA A 319 14.91 -25.43 3.65
N GLU A 320 15.63 -24.53 2.98
CA GLU A 320 15.57 -23.08 3.24
C GLU A 320 14.29 -22.49 2.65
N VAL A 321 14.04 -22.77 1.37
CA VAL A 321 12.89 -22.25 0.61
C VAL A 321 11.56 -22.79 1.13
N ASP A 322 11.48 -24.08 1.46
CA ASP A 322 10.25 -24.67 1.97
C ASP A 322 9.92 -24.15 3.37
N ALA A 323 10.94 -23.88 4.19
CA ALA A 323 10.78 -23.23 5.49
C ALA A 323 10.30 -21.78 5.36
N TRP A 324 10.80 -21.03 4.37
CA TRP A 324 10.29 -19.69 4.06
C TRP A 324 8.82 -19.71 3.65
N LEU A 325 8.41 -20.66 2.80
CA LEU A 325 7.01 -20.76 2.39
C LEU A 325 6.10 -21.06 3.58
N ALA A 326 6.46 -22.04 4.43
CA ALA A 326 5.68 -22.39 5.62
C ALA A 326 5.60 -21.22 6.61
N PHE A 327 6.73 -20.52 6.84
CA PHE A 327 6.76 -19.31 7.67
C PHE A 327 5.84 -18.23 7.10
N ALA A 328 5.97 -17.90 5.82
CA ALA A 328 5.17 -16.86 5.20
C ALA A 328 3.66 -17.20 5.21
N SER A 329 3.29 -18.46 4.97
CA SER A 329 1.90 -18.91 5.08
C SER A 329 1.34 -18.78 6.51
N GLN A 330 2.11 -19.17 7.53
CA GLN A 330 1.70 -19.00 8.93
C GLN A 330 1.50 -17.52 9.27
N GLU A 331 2.48 -16.70 8.92
CA GLU A 331 2.49 -15.30 9.31
C GLU A 331 1.46 -14.49 8.52
N MET A 332 1.17 -14.83 7.27
CA MET A 332 0.10 -14.16 6.53
C MET A 332 -1.26 -14.37 7.22
N VAL A 333 -1.55 -15.58 7.70
CA VAL A 333 -2.78 -15.84 8.48
C VAL A 333 -2.78 -15.01 9.76
N ALA A 334 -1.66 -14.98 10.48
CA ALA A 334 -1.55 -14.23 11.74
C ALA A 334 -1.67 -12.71 11.55
N GLU A 335 -1.09 -12.17 10.48
CA GLU A 335 -1.10 -10.73 10.20
C GLU A 335 -2.42 -10.27 9.59
N ILE A 336 -3.12 -11.10 8.81
CA ILE A 336 -4.52 -10.81 8.43
C ILE A 336 -5.38 -10.70 9.69
N ASP A 337 -5.22 -11.62 10.66
CA ASP A 337 -5.95 -11.61 11.92
C ASP A 337 -5.61 -10.40 12.81
N TYR A 338 -4.34 -9.95 12.75
CA TYR A 338 -3.80 -8.88 13.62
C TYR A 338 -3.98 -7.47 13.07
N GLN A 339 -3.74 -7.25 11.78
CA GLN A 339 -3.69 -5.90 11.17
C GLN A 339 -5.04 -5.44 10.63
N PHE A 340 -5.99 -6.36 10.47
CA PHE A 340 -7.34 -6.02 10.04
C PHE A 340 -8.33 -6.31 11.16
N HIS A 341 -9.36 -5.49 11.25
CA HIS A 341 -10.47 -5.70 12.16
C HIS A 341 -11.47 -6.71 11.56
N ALA A 342 -12.44 -7.15 12.36
CA ALA A 342 -13.49 -8.05 11.87
C ALA A 342 -14.37 -7.38 10.78
N ASP A 343 -14.47 -6.05 10.80
CA ASP A 343 -15.16 -5.24 9.80
C ASP A 343 -14.31 -4.97 8.53
N GLY A 344 -13.12 -5.57 8.42
CA GLY A 344 -12.23 -5.45 7.27
C GLY A 344 -11.35 -4.21 7.25
N SER A 345 -11.59 -3.23 8.12
CA SER A 345 -10.76 -2.02 8.18
C SER A 345 -9.34 -2.35 8.68
N ASN A 346 -8.34 -1.60 8.22
CA ASN A 346 -6.94 -1.79 8.64
C ASN A 346 -6.62 -0.93 9.86
N PHE A 347 -5.82 -1.47 10.78
CA PHE A 347 -5.50 -0.84 12.06
C PHE A 347 -4.46 0.30 12.00
N GLU A 348 -3.98 0.71 10.81
CA GLU A 348 -3.00 1.80 10.69
C GLU A 348 -3.65 3.19 10.68
N ALA A 349 -4.98 3.26 10.89
CA ALA A 349 -5.72 4.50 10.99
C ALA A 349 -5.60 5.43 9.76
N SER A 350 -5.37 4.86 8.58
CA SER A 350 -5.36 5.55 7.28
C SER A 350 -6.09 4.75 6.20
N VAL A 351 -6.89 5.45 5.39
CA VAL A 351 -7.63 4.86 4.28
C VAL A 351 -6.71 4.44 3.13
N CYS A 352 -5.66 5.23 2.84
CA CYS A 352 -4.70 4.88 1.78
C CYS A 352 -3.76 3.73 2.19
N TYR A 353 -3.40 3.64 3.48
CA TYR A 353 -2.65 2.50 4.01
C TYR A 353 -3.50 1.24 4.10
N HIS A 354 -4.82 1.35 4.31
CA HIS A 354 -5.73 0.22 4.14
C HIS A 354 -5.60 -0.37 2.72
N ARG A 355 -5.56 0.46 1.67
CA ARG A 355 -5.40 -0.03 0.29
C ARG A 355 -4.10 -0.81 0.12
N LEU A 356 -2.95 -0.23 0.48
CA LEU A 356 -1.66 -0.90 0.32
C LEU A 356 -1.67 -2.28 1.01
N SER A 357 -2.12 -2.32 2.27
CA SER A 357 -2.18 -3.55 3.05
C SER A 357 -3.16 -4.56 2.45
N ALA A 358 -4.33 -4.12 2.00
CA ALA A 358 -5.33 -4.99 1.36
C ALA A 358 -4.85 -5.52 -0.01
N GLU A 359 -4.11 -4.74 -0.80
CA GLU A 359 -3.45 -5.20 -2.02
C GLU A 359 -2.42 -6.30 -1.72
N ILE A 360 -1.58 -6.12 -0.69
CA ILE A 360 -0.61 -7.15 -0.28
C ILE A 360 -1.32 -8.46 0.08
N VAL A 361 -2.44 -8.39 0.81
CA VAL A 361 -3.26 -9.55 1.15
C VAL A 361 -3.88 -10.17 -0.11
N LEU A 362 -4.50 -9.37 -0.97
CA LEU A 362 -5.18 -9.82 -2.20
C LEU A 362 -4.23 -10.65 -3.08
N TRP A 363 -3.08 -10.08 -3.44
CA TRP A 363 -2.12 -10.73 -4.32
C TRP A 363 -1.50 -11.98 -3.70
N THR A 364 -1.26 -11.96 -2.39
CA THR A 364 -0.72 -13.12 -1.67
C THR A 364 -1.76 -14.22 -1.47
N ALA A 365 -3.03 -13.86 -1.26
CA ALA A 365 -4.14 -14.80 -1.19
C ALA A 365 -4.35 -15.50 -2.54
N ALA A 366 -4.29 -14.74 -3.65
CA ALA A 366 -4.31 -15.30 -4.99
C ALA A 366 -3.13 -16.25 -5.24
N LEU A 367 -1.90 -15.87 -4.85
CA LEU A 367 -0.74 -16.75 -4.90
C LEU A 367 -0.98 -18.06 -4.14
N PHE A 368 -1.49 -17.98 -2.92
CA PHE A 368 -1.75 -19.14 -2.08
C PHE A 368 -2.82 -20.06 -2.63
N ALA A 369 -3.85 -19.51 -3.29
CA ALA A 369 -4.84 -20.30 -4.02
C ALA A 369 -4.24 -21.02 -5.23
N GLY A 370 -3.29 -20.40 -5.92
CA GLY A 370 -2.63 -20.95 -7.12
C GLY A 370 -1.30 -21.68 -6.87
N LEU A 371 -0.98 -22.07 -5.63
CA LEU A 371 0.28 -22.77 -5.35
C LEU A 371 0.39 -24.08 -6.12
N SER A 372 1.57 -24.34 -6.69
CA SER A 372 1.84 -25.59 -7.40
C SER A 372 1.74 -26.82 -6.48
N PRO A 373 1.41 -28.01 -7.01
CA PRO A 373 1.30 -29.23 -6.21
C PRO A 373 2.55 -29.52 -5.36
N GLU A 374 3.75 -29.26 -5.89
CA GLU A 374 5.01 -29.48 -5.17
C GLU A 374 5.10 -28.57 -3.93
N LYS A 375 4.68 -27.32 -4.06
CA LYS A 375 4.68 -26.34 -2.96
C LYS A 375 3.59 -26.65 -1.93
N GLN A 376 2.43 -27.14 -2.37
CA GLN A 376 1.40 -27.64 -1.45
C GLN A 376 1.90 -28.86 -0.65
N VAL A 377 2.66 -29.77 -1.28
CA VAL A 377 3.29 -30.91 -0.58
C VAL A 377 4.32 -30.43 0.44
N ALA A 378 5.12 -29.42 0.10
CA ALA A 378 6.10 -28.84 1.03
C ALA A 378 5.44 -28.26 2.30
N LEU A 379 4.28 -27.61 2.16
CA LEU A 379 3.50 -27.06 3.28
C LEU A 379 2.91 -28.14 4.21
N ARG A 380 2.62 -29.34 3.68
CA ARG A 380 2.09 -30.47 4.48
C ARG A 380 3.17 -31.21 5.29
N ARG A 381 4.42 -30.76 5.23
CA ARG A 381 5.53 -31.32 6.01
C ARG A 381 5.94 -30.34 7.10
N PRO A 382 6.31 -30.81 8.30
CA PRO A 382 6.89 -29.96 9.33
C PRO A 382 8.17 -29.29 8.81
N GLN A 383 8.24 -27.97 8.93
CA GLN A 383 9.39 -27.18 8.55
C GLN A 383 10.06 -26.57 9.77
N ARG A 384 11.33 -26.15 9.64
CA ARG A 384 12.06 -25.48 10.72
C ARG A 384 12.70 -24.20 10.20
N HIS A 385 12.30 -23.08 10.77
CA HIS A 385 12.91 -21.79 10.49
C HIS A 385 13.28 -21.08 11.79
N ARG A 386 14.55 -20.65 11.92
CA ARG A 386 15.07 -20.01 13.14
C ARG A 386 14.92 -18.49 13.06
N THR A 387 13.68 -18.02 13.01
CA THR A 387 13.33 -16.58 13.01
C THR A 387 12.55 -16.20 14.27
N LEU A 388 12.38 -14.89 14.45
CA LEU A 388 11.32 -14.34 15.30
C LEU A 388 10.37 -13.56 14.38
N PRO A 389 9.06 -13.86 14.41
CA PRO A 389 8.40 -14.88 15.23
C PRO A 389 8.76 -16.30 14.81
N ARG A 390 8.50 -17.28 15.67
CA ARG A 390 8.89 -18.67 15.40
C ARG A 390 7.87 -19.34 14.49
N LEU A 391 8.37 -20.05 13.49
CA LEU A 391 7.58 -21.04 12.75
C LEU A 391 7.20 -22.19 13.70
N ARG A 392 5.91 -22.55 13.74
CA ARG A 392 5.43 -23.71 14.51
C ARG A 392 6.03 -24.99 13.94
N ALA A 393 6.30 -25.97 14.81
CA ALA A 393 6.92 -27.24 14.44
C ALA A 393 5.93 -28.23 13.78
N GLU A 394 4.75 -27.76 13.39
CA GLU A 394 3.66 -28.54 12.81
C GLU A 394 3.57 -28.27 11.30
N ALA A 395 2.96 -29.20 10.57
CA ALA A 395 2.62 -28.97 9.17
C ALA A 395 1.55 -27.87 9.04
N MET A 396 1.58 -27.12 7.94
CA MET A 396 0.55 -26.10 7.69
C MET A 396 -0.79 -26.77 7.39
N SER A 397 -1.83 -26.33 8.09
CA SER A 397 -3.21 -26.70 7.78
C SER A 397 -3.57 -26.26 6.37
N GLN A 398 -4.45 -27.03 5.72
CA GLN A 398 -4.95 -26.75 4.38
C GLN A 398 -6.48 -26.66 4.46
N HIS A 399 -7.03 -25.62 3.87
CA HIS A 399 -8.44 -25.27 3.94
C HIS A 399 -9.03 -25.20 2.55
N ALA A 400 -10.32 -25.53 2.40
CA ALA A 400 -11.01 -25.44 1.12
C ALA A 400 -11.06 -23.98 0.63
N LEU A 401 -10.92 -23.79 -0.67
CA LEU A 401 -11.11 -22.49 -1.31
C LEU A 401 -12.60 -22.10 -1.30
N PRO A 402 -12.94 -20.80 -1.26
CA PRO A 402 -14.33 -20.34 -1.29
C PRO A 402 -15.10 -20.70 -2.57
N TRP A 403 -14.40 -20.97 -3.68
CA TRP A 403 -14.97 -21.09 -5.03
C TRP A 403 -14.73 -22.44 -5.73
N GLY A 404 -14.22 -23.48 -5.05
CA GLY A 404 -14.01 -24.79 -5.68
C GLY A 404 -13.25 -25.83 -4.85
N ASP A 405 -12.87 -26.94 -5.49
CA ASP A 405 -12.28 -28.14 -4.86
C ASP A 405 -10.79 -28.00 -4.48
N GLY A 406 -10.18 -26.84 -4.73
CA GLY A 406 -8.79 -26.55 -4.37
C GLY A 406 -8.60 -26.28 -2.86
N THR A 407 -7.34 -26.27 -2.42
CA THR A 407 -6.98 -25.94 -1.04
C THR A 407 -5.97 -24.82 -0.95
N SER A 408 -6.04 -24.03 0.12
CA SER A 408 -5.10 -22.96 0.46
C SER A 408 -4.68 -23.06 1.92
N PRO A 409 -3.47 -22.57 2.31
CA PRO A 409 -3.12 -22.36 3.71
C PRO A 409 -3.99 -21.31 4.43
N LEU A 410 -4.78 -20.51 3.70
CA LEU A 410 -5.65 -19.49 4.30
C LEU A 410 -7.00 -20.08 4.76
N PRO A 411 -7.38 -19.95 6.04
CA PRO A 411 -8.67 -20.37 6.54
C PRO A 411 -9.82 -19.48 6.05
N ALA A 412 -11.05 -19.99 6.12
CA ALA A 412 -12.28 -19.30 5.67
C ALA A 412 -12.40 -17.85 6.18
N ARG A 413 -12.02 -17.58 7.44
CA ARG A 413 -12.07 -16.24 8.04
C ARG A 413 -11.17 -15.22 7.34
N CYS A 414 -10.05 -15.64 6.74
CA CYS A 414 -9.17 -14.73 6.00
C CYS A 414 -9.84 -14.26 4.71
N TRP A 415 -10.55 -15.16 4.02
CA TRP A 415 -11.33 -14.84 2.82
C TRP A 415 -12.52 -13.93 3.14
N GLN A 416 -13.20 -14.17 4.26
CA GLN A 416 -14.28 -13.29 4.76
C GLN A 416 -13.75 -11.89 5.05
N ARG A 417 -12.60 -11.77 5.73
CA ARG A 417 -11.95 -10.48 5.97
C ARG A 417 -11.58 -9.76 4.68
N LEU A 418 -11.10 -10.48 3.66
CA LEU A 418 -10.82 -9.91 2.35
C LEU A 418 -12.08 -9.31 1.72
N ALA A 419 -13.24 -9.98 1.81
CA ALA A 419 -14.52 -9.41 1.37
C ALA A 419 -14.87 -8.12 2.14
N CYS A 420 -14.69 -8.11 3.46
CA CYS A 420 -14.90 -6.91 4.28
C CYS A 420 -13.95 -5.76 3.91
N MET A 421 -12.72 -6.02 3.44
CA MET A 421 -11.80 -4.97 2.95
C MET A 421 -12.39 -4.25 1.73
N ALA A 422 -13.00 -5.00 0.80
CA ALA A 422 -13.69 -4.41 -0.34
C ALA A 422 -14.94 -3.63 0.08
N GLU A 423 -15.71 -4.14 1.05
CA GLU A 423 -16.86 -3.42 1.63
C GLU A 423 -16.45 -2.07 2.25
N PHE A 424 -15.41 -2.08 3.09
CA PHE A 424 -14.83 -0.88 3.68
C PHE A 424 -14.43 0.13 2.59
N THR A 425 -13.68 -0.32 1.60
CA THR A 425 -13.23 0.55 0.51
C THR A 425 -14.42 1.20 -0.22
N ARG A 426 -15.45 0.43 -0.60
CA ARG A 426 -16.65 0.96 -1.27
C ARG A 426 -17.41 1.99 -0.44
N ALA A 427 -17.52 1.77 0.87
CA ALA A 427 -18.20 2.72 1.75
C ALA A 427 -17.44 4.06 1.81
N LEU A 428 -16.11 4.01 1.84
CA LEU A 428 -15.23 5.19 1.93
C LEU A 428 -14.95 5.84 0.57
N THR A 429 -15.39 5.24 -0.55
CA THR A 429 -15.39 5.85 -1.88
C THR A 429 -16.53 6.86 -2.02
N ARG A 430 -16.22 8.12 -2.26
CA ARG A 430 -17.18 9.21 -2.47
C ARG A 430 -17.93 9.06 -3.80
N PRO A 431 -19.01 9.85 -4.04
CA PRO A 431 -19.78 9.77 -5.29
C PRO A 431 -18.99 10.06 -6.57
N ASP A 432 -17.86 10.76 -6.50
CA ASP A 432 -16.96 11.04 -7.63
C ASP A 432 -15.99 9.89 -7.95
N GLY A 433 -16.04 8.79 -7.17
CA GLY A 433 -15.19 7.61 -7.35
C GLY A 433 -13.89 7.65 -6.55
N LEU A 434 -13.57 8.75 -5.86
CA LEU A 434 -12.35 8.89 -5.07
C LEU A 434 -12.61 8.53 -3.61
N VAL A 435 -11.66 7.90 -2.92
CA VAL A 435 -11.77 7.66 -1.48
C VAL A 435 -11.49 8.93 -0.67
N VAL A 436 -12.05 8.97 0.54
CA VAL A 436 -11.69 9.97 1.54
C VAL A 436 -10.22 9.83 1.98
N GLN A 437 -9.61 10.92 2.44
CA GLN A 437 -8.18 10.99 2.76
C GLN A 437 -7.85 11.01 4.26
N PHE A 438 -8.66 10.38 5.11
CA PHE A 438 -8.31 10.27 6.54
C PHE A 438 -6.96 9.56 6.74
N GLY A 439 -6.09 10.20 7.52
CA GLY A 439 -4.71 9.79 7.76
C GLY A 439 -3.77 9.97 6.55
N ASP A 440 -2.68 9.21 6.54
CA ASP A 440 -1.65 9.41 5.52
C ASP A 440 -2.03 8.85 4.14
N ASN A 441 -1.65 9.57 3.08
CA ASN A 441 -1.61 9.10 1.69
C ASN A 441 -0.18 9.21 1.16
N ASP A 442 0.52 8.08 1.13
CA ASP A 442 1.89 7.99 0.62
C ASP A 442 1.98 7.47 -0.83
N SER A 443 0.82 7.32 -1.49
CA SER A 443 0.65 6.72 -2.81
C SER A 443 1.20 5.29 -2.96
N GLY A 444 1.47 4.58 -1.85
CA GLY A 444 2.05 3.25 -1.85
C GLY A 444 1.16 2.20 -2.52
N ARG A 445 1.79 1.35 -3.34
CA ARG A 445 1.16 0.24 -4.09
C ARG A 445 1.95 -1.04 -3.90
N PHE A 446 1.29 -2.20 -4.02
CA PHE A 446 1.99 -3.48 -4.08
C PHE A 446 2.43 -3.81 -5.52
N VAL A 447 1.47 -3.79 -6.45
CA VAL A 447 1.64 -4.04 -7.90
C VAL A 447 0.80 -3.03 -8.67
N THR A 448 1.34 -2.46 -9.75
CA THR A 448 0.66 -1.44 -10.58
C THR A 448 0.37 -1.98 -11.98
N LEU A 449 -0.74 -2.71 -12.14
CA LEU A 449 -1.12 -3.38 -13.40
C LEU A 449 -2.62 -3.28 -13.75
N GLY A 450 -3.37 -2.42 -13.04
CA GLY A 450 -4.82 -2.27 -13.18
C GLY A 450 -5.21 -1.25 -14.24
N SER A 451 -6.34 -0.56 -14.03
CA SER A 451 -6.87 0.49 -14.89
C SER A 451 -5.82 1.58 -15.20
N GLY A 452 -6.18 2.48 -16.11
CA GLY A 452 -5.29 3.57 -16.54
C GLY A 452 -4.71 4.43 -15.43
N GLU A 453 -5.38 4.47 -14.28
CA GLU A 453 -4.95 5.21 -13.09
C GLU A 453 -3.86 4.47 -12.28
N GLN A 454 -3.70 3.14 -12.46
CA GLN A 454 -2.58 2.40 -11.88
C GLN A 454 -1.33 2.42 -12.75
N LEU A 455 -1.51 2.40 -14.06
CA LEU A 455 -0.40 2.62 -14.99
C LEU A 455 -0.03 4.09 -14.88
N ARG A 456 1.27 4.41 -14.81
CA ARG A 456 1.87 5.75 -14.62
C ARG A 456 1.61 6.70 -15.80
N ALA A 457 0.38 6.75 -16.28
CA ALA A 457 0.11 6.91 -17.70
C ALA A 457 -0.83 8.08 -18.02
N ASP A 458 -1.08 8.97 -17.08
CA ASP A 458 -1.46 10.32 -17.43
C ASP A 458 -0.38 11.27 -16.94
N ASN A 459 0.47 11.69 -17.89
CA ASN A 459 1.31 12.89 -17.82
C ASN A 459 0.46 14.17 -17.66
N ASP A 460 -0.73 14.06 -17.05
CA ASP A 460 -1.60 15.13 -16.67
C ASP A 460 -1.40 15.37 -15.16
N PRO A 461 -0.61 16.39 -14.79
CA PRO A 461 -0.53 16.85 -13.41
C PRO A 461 -1.89 17.20 -12.80
N ALA A 462 -2.93 17.43 -13.61
CA ALA A 462 -4.29 17.75 -13.18
C ALA A 462 -5.16 16.51 -12.89
N ALA A 463 -4.70 15.28 -13.19
CA ALA A 463 -5.40 14.05 -12.84
C ALA A 463 -5.26 13.75 -11.34
N ALA A 464 -5.99 14.49 -10.52
CA ALA A 464 -5.99 14.41 -9.05
C ALA A 464 -6.54 13.09 -8.47
N ALA A 465 -6.86 12.10 -9.31
CA ALA A 465 -7.51 10.84 -8.91
C ALA A 465 -6.55 9.69 -8.57
N TRP A 466 -5.31 9.73 -9.08
CA TRP A 466 -4.35 8.61 -9.10
C TRP A 466 -4.32 7.71 -7.85
N SER A 467 -4.10 8.30 -6.67
CA SER A 467 -3.93 7.50 -5.44
C SER A 467 -5.24 7.23 -4.72
N LEU A 468 -6.30 7.95 -5.08
CA LEU A 468 -7.59 7.95 -4.42
C LEU A 468 -8.60 7.05 -5.13
N ASP A 469 -8.35 6.63 -6.37
CA ASP A 469 -9.06 5.51 -6.96
C ASP A 469 -8.55 4.19 -6.37
N HIS A 470 -9.43 3.56 -5.59
CA HIS A 470 -9.24 2.24 -4.99
C HIS A 470 -10.09 1.17 -5.69
N GLY A 471 -10.72 1.49 -6.81
CA GLY A 471 -11.65 0.63 -7.55
C GLY A 471 -11.03 -0.68 -8.01
N SER A 472 -9.77 -0.68 -8.44
CA SER A 472 -9.09 -1.92 -8.83
C SER A 472 -8.87 -2.89 -7.67
N LEU A 473 -8.70 -2.40 -6.44
CA LEU A 473 -8.60 -3.26 -5.25
C LEU A 473 -9.93 -4.00 -5.06
N VAL A 474 -11.04 -3.26 -5.10
CA VAL A 474 -12.40 -3.81 -5.01
C VAL A 474 -12.65 -4.82 -6.13
N ALA A 475 -12.36 -4.43 -7.38
CA ALA A 475 -12.53 -5.30 -8.55
C ALA A 475 -11.70 -6.58 -8.45
N GLY A 476 -10.46 -6.50 -7.94
CA GLY A 476 -9.59 -7.64 -7.74
C GLY A 476 -10.11 -8.60 -6.66
N ILE A 477 -10.62 -8.08 -5.55
CA ILE A 477 -11.23 -8.88 -4.48
C ILE A 477 -12.50 -9.58 -4.99
N ASP A 478 -13.40 -8.84 -5.65
CA ASP A 478 -14.66 -9.39 -6.16
C ASP A 478 -14.43 -10.49 -7.19
N ALA A 479 -13.50 -10.25 -8.12
CA ALA A 479 -13.15 -11.21 -9.14
C ALA A 479 -12.54 -12.48 -8.53
N LEU A 480 -11.71 -12.34 -7.49
CA LEU A 480 -11.12 -13.49 -6.78
C LEU A 480 -12.18 -14.29 -6.01
N LEU A 481 -13.12 -13.63 -5.32
CA LEU A 481 -14.13 -14.27 -4.47
C LEU A 481 -15.36 -14.77 -5.23
N GLY A 482 -15.50 -14.43 -6.52
CA GLY A 482 -16.60 -14.92 -7.36
C GLY A 482 -17.95 -14.26 -7.06
N SER A 483 -17.95 -13.10 -6.39
CA SER A 483 -19.17 -12.33 -6.15
C SER A 483 -19.72 -11.79 -7.48
N SER A 484 -20.90 -12.27 -7.85
CA SER A 484 -21.57 -11.92 -9.10
C SER A 484 -22.14 -10.49 -9.06
N GLY A 485 -21.46 -9.57 -9.74
CA GLY A 485 -21.92 -8.19 -9.97
C GLY A 485 -21.06 -7.37 -10.94
N GLY A 486 -19.79 -7.74 -11.17
CA GLY A 486 -18.93 -7.10 -12.16
C GLY A 486 -17.83 -8.04 -12.61
N ARG A 487 -18.06 -8.77 -13.72
CA ARG A 487 -16.99 -9.56 -14.35
C ARG A 487 -15.88 -8.60 -14.78
N ALA A 488 -14.67 -8.75 -14.21
CA ALA A 488 -13.42 -8.22 -14.74
C ALA A 488 -13.49 -6.78 -15.30
N ALA A 489 -13.84 -5.81 -14.45
CA ALA A 489 -13.84 -4.37 -14.78
C ALA A 489 -12.45 -3.71 -14.59
N ASP A 490 -11.42 -4.49 -14.26
CA ASP A 490 -10.05 -4.00 -14.12
C ASP A 490 -9.01 -5.01 -14.68
N PRO A 491 -7.97 -4.57 -15.39
CA PRO A 491 -6.86 -5.41 -15.85
C PRO A 491 -6.15 -6.22 -14.76
N ALA A 492 -5.88 -5.64 -13.59
CA ALA A 492 -5.20 -6.32 -12.49
C ALA A 492 -6.07 -7.44 -11.91
N ALA A 493 -7.39 -7.26 -11.87
CA ALA A 493 -8.31 -8.30 -11.41
C ALA A 493 -8.18 -9.59 -12.23
N ARG A 494 -7.97 -9.48 -13.56
CA ARG A 494 -7.71 -10.66 -14.41
C ARG A 494 -6.39 -11.35 -14.06
N LEU A 495 -5.36 -10.58 -13.77
CA LEU A 495 -4.06 -11.13 -13.38
C LEU A 495 -4.12 -11.81 -12.01
N VAL A 496 -4.87 -11.23 -11.06
CA VAL A 496 -5.13 -11.83 -9.74
C VAL A 496 -5.87 -13.17 -9.89
N CYS A 497 -6.94 -13.22 -10.67
CA CYS A 497 -7.67 -14.46 -10.95
C CYS A 497 -6.78 -15.52 -11.62
N GLY A 498 -5.95 -15.12 -12.58
CA GLY A 498 -5.02 -16.03 -13.24
C GLY A 498 -3.94 -16.56 -12.31
N LEU A 499 -3.41 -15.73 -11.42
CA LEU A 499 -2.49 -16.16 -10.36
C LEU A 499 -3.14 -17.17 -9.41
N ALA A 500 -4.45 -17.05 -9.16
CA ALA A 500 -5.25 -18.00 -8.39
C ALA A 500 -5.67 -19.27 -9.17
N GLY A 501 -5.27 -19.40 -10.45
CA GLY A 501 -5.59 -20.56 -11.28
C GLY A 501 -7.01 -20.56 -11.86
N LEU A 502 -7.66 -19.39 -12.00
CA LEU A 502 -9.06 -19.26 -12.43
C LEU A 502 -9.28 -19.05 -13.94
N PHE A 503 -8.27 -19.27 -14.81
CA PHE A 503 -8.39 -19.05 -16.26
C PHE A 503 -8.43 -20.35 -17.10
N ALA A 504 -9.39 -20.37 -18.04
CA ALA A 504 -9.70 -21.36 -19.09
C ALA A 504 -10.44 -22.66 -18.68
N GLY A 505 -11.76 -22.69 -18.94
CA GLY A 505 -12.54 -23.93 -19.14
C GLY A 505 -13.61 -24.26 -18.09
N THR A 506 -13.60 -23.61 -16.93
CA THR A 506 -14.63 -23.81 -15.91
C THR A 506 -15.49 -22.56 -15.77
N THR A 507 -16.66 -22.57 -16.39
CA THR A 507 -17.82 -22.01 -15.70
C THR A 507 -17.82 -22.60 -14.28
N PRO A 508 -18.00 -21.80 -13.21
CA PRO A 508 -18.26 -22.35 -11.90
C PRO A 508 -19.46 -23.30 -12.08
N ARG A 509 -19.24 -24.61 -11.99
CA ARG A 509 -20.36 -25.53 -11.86
C ARG A 509 -20.98 -25.15 -10.52
N ALA A 510 -22.24 -24.71 -10.57
CA ALA A 510 -23.07 -24.69 -9.38
C ALA A 510 -22.85 -26.02 -8.64
N PRO A 511 -22.62 -26.01 -7.32
CA PRO A 511 -22.18 -27.17 -6.58
C PRO A 511 -23.14 -28.34 -6.84
N THR A 512 -22.72 -29.31 -7.66
CA THR A 512 -23.48 -30.53 -7.89
C THR A 512 -23.14 -31.49 -6.75
N GLY A 513 -23.71 -31.22 -5.59
CA GLY A 513 -23.57 -32.02 -4.39
C GLY A 513 -24.67 -31.65 -3.40
N ARG A 514 -25.45 -32.65 -2.98
CA ARG A 514 -26.71 -32.53 -2.22
C ARG A 514 -26.53 -32.04 -0.76
N ALA A 515 -25.50 -31.23 -0.49
CA ALA A 515 -25.17 -30.66 0.82
C ALA A 515 -25.19 -29.11 0.86
N ALA A 516 -25.62 -28.43 -0.21
CA ALA A 516 -25.78 -26.98 -0.27
C ALA A 516 -27.27 -26.60 -0.29
N ALA A 517 -27.94 -26.77 0.84
CA ALA A 517 -29.24 -26.16 1.12
C ALA A 517 -29.13 -25.34 2.41
N THR A 518 -28.25 -24.35 2.41
CA THR A 518 -28.27 -23.20 3.33
C THR A 518 -27.98 -21.94 2.52
N SER A 519 -28.98 -21.05 2.46
CA SER A 519 -29.01 -19.66 1.95
C SER A 519 -28.05 -19.26 0.82
N SER A 520 -28.60 -19.01 -0.37
CA SER A 520 -27.94 -18.42 -1.55
C SER A 520 -27.69 -16.90 -1.42
N THR A 521 -27.22 -16.45 -0.27
CA THR A 521 -26.85 -15.05 -0.05
C THR A 521 -25.39 -14.88 -0.48
N SER A 522 -25.10 -14.01 -1.47
CA SER A 522 -23.72 -13.75 -1.89
C SER A 522 -22.91 -13.18 -0.73
N MET A 523 -21.60 -13.44 -0.67
CA MET A 523 -20.71 -12.87 0.36
C MET A 523 -20.82 -11.32 0.42
N ASP A 524 -21.03 -10.67 -0.72
CA ASP A 524 -21.26 -9.22 -0.82
C ASP A 524 -22.54 -8.78 -0.12
N SER A 525 -23.63 -9.54 -0.28
CA SER A 525 -24.88 -9.25 0.41
C SER A 525 -24.74 -9.46 1.91
N MET A 526 -24.00 -10.48 2.37
CA MET A 526 -23.80 -10.72 3.80
C MET A 526 -22.91 -9.66 4.45
N THR A 527 -21.88 -9.18 3.75
CA THR A 527 -20.95 -8.16 4.26
C THR A 527 -21.62 -6.79 4.33
N ALA A 528 -22.24 -6.32 3.24
CA ALA A 528 -22.98 -5.05 3.23
C ALA A 528 -24.07 -4.97 4.32
N THR A 529 -24.77 -6.09 4.57
CA THR A 529 -25.72 -6.18 5.68
C THR A 529 -25.02 -6.04 7.04
N ALA A 530 -23.81 -6.58 7.21
CA ALA A 530 -23.07 -6.49 8.46
C ALA A 530 -22.65 -5.05 8.82
N ALA A 531 -22.26 -4.18 7.87
CA ALA A 531 -22.00 -2.77 8.21
C ALA A 531 -23.26 -2.02 8.64
N ALA A 532 -24.40 -2.31 8.01
CA ALA A 532 -25.68 -1.73 8.40
C ALA A 532 -26.14 -2.24 9.78
N GLU A 533 -25.94 -3.53 10.08
CA GLU A 533 -26.22 -4.10 11.41
C GLU A 533 -25.36 -3.46 12.50
N ARG A 534 -24.06 -3.23 12.22
CA ARG A 534 -23.17 -2.49 13.14
C ARG A 534 -23.67 -1.06 13.36
N ALA A 535 -24.15 -0.39 12.32
CA ALA A 535 -24.72 0.95 12.45
C ALA A 535 -26.00 0.93 13.29
N ALA A 536 -26.90 -0.02 13.05
CA ALA A 536 -28.13 -0.17 13.83
C ALA A 536 -27.86 -0.39 15.33
N ALA A 537 -26.78 -1.12 15.67
CA ALA A 537 -26.36 -1.32 17.06
C ALA A 537 -25.84 -0.04 17.75
N LEU A 538 -25.46 0.99 16.99
CA LEU A 538 -24.98 2.29 17.49
C LEU A 538 -26.07 3.37 17.51
N ALA A 539 -27.27 3.08 17.00
CA ALA A 539 -28.37 4.04 16.91
C ALA A 539 -29.13 4.20 18.25
N ASP A 540 -28.40 4.48 19.33
CA ASP A 540 -28.97 4.69 20.67
C ASP A 540 -29.56 6.11 20.82
N GLU A 541 -30.88 6.20 20.72
CA GLU A 541 -31.64 7.44 20.91
C GLU A 541 -31.42 8.11 22.27
N GLY A 542 -31.11 7.33 23.31
CA GLY A 542 -30.74 7.87 24.63
C GLY A 542 -29.40 8.62 24.59
N ALA A 543 -28.41 8.07 23.89
CA ALA A 543 -27.13 8.72 23.67
C ALA A 543 -27.29 10.03 22.88
N TRP A 544 -28.13 10.04 21.85
CA TRP A 544 -28.47 11.26 21.10
C TRP A 544 -29.10 12.34 22.00
N ALA A 545 -30.11 11.96 22.79
CA ALA A 545 -30.80 12.90 23.68
C ALA A 545 -29.85 13.46 24.75
N ALA A 546 -28.99 12.61 25.32
CA ALA A 546 -28.01 13.01 26.32
C ALA A 546 -26.95 13.97 25.74
N ALA A 547 -26.51 13.76 24.50
CA ALA A 547 -25.61 14.68 23.81
C ALA A 547 -26.28 16.03 23.50
N SER A 548 -27.54 16.00 23.05
CA SER A 548 -28.33 17.19 22.78
C SER A 548 -28.53 18.05 24.04
N ALA A 549 -28.81 17.41 25.18
CA ALA A 549 -28.94 18.09 26.47
C ALA A 549 -27.61 18.71 26.94
N ARG A 550 -26.48 18.01 26.75
CA ARG A 550 -25.14 18.55 27.03
C ARG A 550 -24.84 19.77 26.16
N ARG A 551 -25.05 19.67 24.85
CA ARG A 551 -24.90 20.79 23.90
C ARG A 551 -25.68 22.02 24.35
N ALA A 552 -26.93 21.84 24.76
CA ALA A 552 -27.79 22.94 25.23
C ALA A 552 -27.29 23.61 26.51
N ALA A 553 -26.52 22.89 27.34
CA ALA A 553 -25.93 23.39 28.58
C ALA A 553 -24.46 23.84 28.45
N ALA A 554 -23.82 23.59 27.31
CA ALA A 554 -22.40 23.84 27.10
C ALA A 554 -22.06 25.33 27.13
N GLY A 555 -21.01 25.69 27.87
CA GLY A 555 -20.52 27.07 27.95
C GLY A 555 -19.75 27.53 26.71
N SER A 556 -19.23 26.59 25.92
CA SER A 556 -18.60 26.84 24.63
C SER A 556 -19.14 25.88 23.59
N HIS A 557 -19.59 26.44 22.46
CA HIS A 557 -20.15 25.69 21.35
C HIS A 557 -19.85 26.41 20.03
N TRP A 558 -19.72 25.64 18.96
CA TRP A 558 -19.65 26.13 17.59
C TRP A 558 -20.65 25.37 16.72
N THR A 559 -21.18 26.01 15.67
CA THR A 559 -22.07 25.35 14.72
C THR A 559 -21.74 25.73 13.30
N SER A 560 -21.45 24.73 12.47
CA SER A 560 -21.30 24.86 11.02
C SER A 560 -22.54 24.30 10.32
N GLY A 561 -23.14 25.09 9.45
CA GLY A 561 -24.31 24.68 8.66
C GLY A 561 -23.96 24.52 7.18
N PHE A 562 -24.32 23.37 6.60
CA PHE A 562 -24.12 23.07 5.19
C PHE A 562 -25.49 22.89 4.52
N PRO A 563 -26.11 23.97 4.03
CA PRO A 563 -27.39 23.87 3.34
C PRO A 563 -27.23 23.17 2.00
N SER A 564 -28.30 22.50 1.57
CA SER A 564 -28.45 21.99 0.21
C SER A 564 -28.28 23.10 -0.81
N SER A 565 -27.53 22.83 -1.90
CA SER A 565 -27.43 23.76 -3.02
C SER A 565 -28.68 23.74 -3.90
N ARG A 566 -29.59 22.77 -3.72
CA ARG A 566 -30.85 22.63 -4.45
C ARG A 566 -32.07 22.72 -3.52
N ALA A 567 -32.32 23.91 -2.98
CA ALA A 567 -33.41 24.22 -2.06
C ALA A 567 -34.85 23.91 -2.57
N SER A 568 -35.03 23.57 -3.85
CA SER A 568 -36.34 23.26 -4.45
C SER A 568 -36.47 21.80 -4.93
N SER A 569 -35.56 20.91 -4.51
CA SER A 569 -35.65 19.48 -4.83
C SER A 569 -36.78 18.80 -4.04
N SER A 570 -37.53 17.91 -4.68
CA SER A 570 -38.59 17.13 -4.03
C SER A 570 -38.09 15.96 -3.17
N LEU A 571 -36.77 15.70 -3.15
CA LEU A 571 -36.16 14.60 -2.41
C LEU A 571 -35.27 15.14 -1.30
N HIS A 572 -35.64 14.97 -0.03
CA HIS A 572 -34.85 15.46 1.11
C HIS A 572 -33.46 14.80 1.22
N LEU A 573 -32.48 15.48 1.84
CA LEU A 573 -31.15 14.91 2.12
C LEU A 573 -31.25 13.66 3.02
N SER A 574 -32.17 13.70 3.97
CA SER A 574 -32.53 12.63 4.92
C SER A 574 -33.21 11.41 4.27
N ALA A 575 -33.71 11.55 3.02
CA ALA A 575 -34.49 10.51 2.37
C ALA A 575 -33.61 9.33 1.95
N GLY A 576 -33.91 8.14 2.49
CA GLY A 576 -33.21 6.91 2.12
C GLY A 576 -31.75 6.85 2.57
N VAL A 577 -31.39 7.56 3.66
CA VAL A 577 -30.05 7.51 4.24
C VAL A 577 -29.68 6.08 4.63
N GLN A 578 -28.60 5.59 4.04
CA GLN A 578 -27.93 4.34 4.37
C GLN A 578 -26.76 4.63 5.31
N CYS A 579 -26.57 3.78 6.31
CA CYS A 579 -25.50 3.90 7.30
C CYS A 579 -24.55 2.71 7.20
N ALA A 580 -23.25 2.96 7.14
CA ALA A 580 -22.21 1.94 7.22
C ALA A 580 -21.22 2.29 8.33
N ALA A 581 -21.07 1.38 9.30
CA ALA A 581 -20.19 1.57 10.45
C ALA A 581 -18.98 0.62 10.42
N PHE A 582 -17.78 1.18 10.60
CA PHE A 582 -16.51 0.47 10.71
C PHE A 582 -15.83 0.87 12.02
N PRO A 583 -16.32 0.38 13.17
CA PRO A 583 -15.82 0.77 14.49
C PRO A 583 -14.39 0.32 14.77
N GLY A 584 -13.83 -0.62 13.99
CA GLY A 584 -12.45 -1.07 14.12
C GLY A 584 -11.46 0.09 13.93
N ILE A 585 -11.43 0.65 12.72
CA ILE A 585 -10.68 1.89 12.44
C ILE A 585 -11.37 3.11 13.06
N GLY A 586 -12.69 3.10 13.17
CA GLY A 586 -13.50 4.26 13.57
C GLY A 586 -13.81 5.16 12.39
N CYS A 587 -14.49 4.61 11.39
CA CYS A 587 -15.04 5.36 10.27
C CYS A 587 -16.54 5.08 10.16
N TYR A 588 -17.31 6.14 9.92
CA TYR A 588 -18.76 6.09 9.88
C TYR A 588 -19.27 6.84 8.64
N VAL A 589 -20.09 6.18 7.81
CA VAL A 589 -20.54 6.73 6.53
C VAL A 589 -22.05 6.78 6.45
N LEU A 590 -22.58 7.97 6.18
CA LEU A 590 -23.98 8.21 5.82
C LEU A 590 -24.05 8.52 4.33
N ARG A 591 -24.92 7.82 3.60
CA ARG A 591 -25.10 8.03 2.16
C ARG A 591 -26.57 8.05 1.79
N SER A 592 -26.97 9.02 0.98
CA SER A 592 -28.24 9.05 0.25
C SER A 592 -27.97 9.46 -1.21
N PRO A 593 -28.97 9.49 -2.10
CA PRO A 593 -28.77 9.99 -3.47
C PRO A 593 -28.23 11.42 -3.55
N ARG A 594 -28.38 12.22 -2.50
CA ARG A 594 -27.98 13.64 -2.45
C ARG A 594 -26.92 13.96 -1.39
N LEU A 595 -26.54 12.98 -0.56
CA LEU A 595 -25.64 13.18 0.57
C LEU A 595 -24.57 12.08 0.60
N TYR A 596 -23.33 12.47 0.83
CA TYR A 596 -22.28 11.59 1.31
C TYR A 596 -21.56 12.28 2.46
N LEU A 597 -21.54 11.63 3.62
CA LEU A 597 -20.84 12.11 4.81
C LEU A 597 -20.01 10.96 5.38
N ALA A 598 -18.70 11.13 5.42
CA ALA A 598 -17.78 10.25 6.12
C ALA A 598 -17.24 10.94 7.36
N ILE A 599 -17.14 10.22 8.47
CA ILE A 599 -16.67 10.75 9.76
C ILE A 599 -15.54 9.87 10.29
N ARG A 600 -14.47 10.52 10.74
CA ARG A 600 -13.36 9.90 11.45
C ARG A 600 -13.57 9.94 12.95
N CYS A 601 -13.61 8.79 13.64
CA CYS A 601 -13.76 8.73 15.10
C CYS A 601 -13.35 7.35 15.65
N GLY A 602 -12.10 7.15 16.06
CA GLY A 602 -11.67 5.85 16.60
C GLY A 602 -10.21 5.76 16.97
N GLU A 603 -9.62 4.58 16.80
CA GLU A 603 -8.26 4.28 17.26
C GLU A 603 -7.18 5.10 16.56
N ILE A 604 -6.06 5.33 17.23
CA ILE A 604 -4.92 6.11 16.69
C ILE A 604 -4.01 5.25 15.79
N GLY A 605 -4.26 3.94 15.74
CA GLY A 605 -3.54 3.01 14.90
C GLY A 605 -2.13 2.66 15.35
N LEU A 606 -1.59 1.57 14.79
CA LEU A 606 -0.29 0.97 15.14
C LEU A 606 -0.08 0.80 16.66
N VAL A 607 -1.13 0.36 17.37
CA VAL A 607 -1.16 0.19 18.84
C VAL A 607 -0.90 1.52 19.58
N GLY A 608 -1.53 2.58 19.08
CA GLY A 608 -1.49 3.92 19.68
C GLY A 608 -0.24 4.71 19.36
N LEU A 609 0.56 4.34 18.35
CA LEU A 609 1.68 5.19 17.92
C LEU A 609 1.22 6.34 17.02
N GLY A 610 0.15 6.15 16.24
CA GLY A 610 -0.30 7.20 15.32
C GLY A 610 0.67 7.50 14.20
N ALA A 611 1.36 6.47 13.70
CA ALA A 611 2.36 6.65 12.65
C ALA A 611 1.77 7.26 11.38
N HIS A 612 0.55 6.85 11.01
CA HIS A 612 -0.17 7.29 9.81
C HIS A 612 -1.47 8.03 10.11
N ALA A 613 -1.70 8.38 11.39
CA ALA A 613 -2.84 9.18 11.81
C ALA A 613 -2.49 10.66 11.79
N HIS A 614 -3.52 11.51 11.70
CA HIS A 614 -3.44 12.96 11.88
C HIS A 614 -4.21 13.36 13.14
N CYS A 615 -4.23 14.66 13.48
CA CYS A 615 -5.09 15.21 14.52
C CYS A 615 -6.52 15.42 13.99
N ASP A 616 -7.12 14.34 13.46
CA ASP A 616 -8.36 14.36 12.66
C ASP A 616 -9.54 13.67 13.37
N GLN A 617 -9.47 13.49 14.70
CA GLN A 617 -10.60 12.91 15.44
C GLN A 617 -11.83 13.81 15.32
N LEU A 618 -12.95 13.17 14.97
CA LEU A 618 -14.24 13.80 14.63
C LEU A 618 -14.24 14.58 13.31
N ALA A 619 -13.18 14.53 12.51
CA ALA A 619 -13.14 15.15 11.18
C ALA A 619 -14.20 14.55 10.23
N ILE A 620 -14.60 15.34 9.23
CA ILE A 620 -15.59 14.93 8.23
C ILE A 620 -15.09 15.17 6.81
N GLU A 621 -15.57 14.33 5.88
CA GLU A 621 -15.67 14.66 4.46
C GLU A 621 -17.15 14.68 4.06
N LEU A 622 -17.56 15.69 3.31
CA LEU A 622 -18.97 15.98 3.05
C LEU A 622 -19.20 16.38 1.59
N VAL A 623 -20.09 15.66 0.92
CA VAL A 623 -20.63 15.99 -0.40
C VAL A 623 -22.14 16.14 -0.30
N ILE A 624 -22.68 17.26 -0.79
CA ILE A 624 -24.12 17.54 -0.85
C ILE A 624 -24.45 17.91 -2.29
N ASP A 625 -25.49 17.30 -2.86
CA ASP A 625 -25.96 17.59 -4.22
C ASP A 625 -24.93 17.40 -5.35
N GLY A 626 -23.91 16.57 -5.08
CA GLY A 626 -22.78 16.32 -5.97
C GLY A 626 -21.65 17.34 -5.82
N GLU A 627 -21.76 18.33 -4.92
CA GLU A 627 -20.72 19.32 -4.65
C GLU A 627 -19.93 18.96 -3.40
N THR A 628 -18.60 19.01 -3.48
CA THR A 628 -17.72 18.82 -2.32
C THR A 628 -17.83 20.02 -1.39
N ARG A 629 -18.33 19.81 -0.17
CA ARG A 629 -18.53 20.87 0.86
C ARG A 629 -17.40 20.92 1.86
N VAL A 630 -16.87 19.76 2.23
CA VAL A 630 -15.72 19.61 3.14
C VAL A 630 -14.84 18.49 2.62
N HIS A 631 -13.54 18.73 2.61
CA HIS A 631 -12.56 17.82 2.06
C HIS A 631 -11.27 17.84 2.86
N ASP A 632 -10.66 16.67 3.02
CA ASP A 632 -9.36 16.54 3.65
C ASP A 632 -8.23 16.92 2.67
N PRO A 633 -7.25 17.73 3.09
CA PRO A 633 -6.19 18.20 2.19
C PRO A 633 -5.16 17.10 1.85
N GLY A 634 -5.13 15.96 2.55
CA GLY A 634 -4.21 14.86 2.32
C GLY A 634 -2.91 14.96 3.13
N THR A 635 -1.79 14.51 2.57
CA THR A 635 -0.52 14.35 3.32
C THR A 635 0.65 15.19 2.82
N TYR A 636 0.68 15.44 1.50
CA TYR A 636 1.77 16.06 0.77
C TYR A 636 3.13 15.35 0.91
N LEU A 637 3.88 15.52 2.00
CA LEU A 637 5.24 15.00 2.17
C LEU A 637 5.49 14.53 3.60
N TYR A 638 6.44 13.62 3.80
CA TYR A 638 6.91 13.18 5.11
C TYR A 638 8.13 13.94 5.60
N THR A 639 9.33 13.42 5.34
CA THR A 639 10.56 13.85 6.00
C THR A 639 11.30 14.96 5.24
N ALA A 640 10.96 15.19 3.97
CA ALA A 640 11.61 16.20 3.15
C ALA A 640 11.37 17.63 3.68
N ILE A 641 10.17 17.91 4.21
CA ILE A 641 9.79 19.21 4.77
C ILE A 641 8.91 19.00 6.02
N PRO A 642 9.50 18.82 7.21
CA PRO A 642 8.77 18.51 8.44
C PRO A 642 7.68 19.53 8.81
N GLU A 643 7.90 20.81 8.52
CA GLU A 643 6.94 21.87 8.81
C GLU A 643 5.68 21.72 7.96
N ARG A 644 5.85 21.38 6.67
CA ARG A 644 4.72 21.07 5.78
C ARG A 644 4.03 19.79 6.23
N ARG A 645 4.77 18.74 6.56
CA ARG A 645 4.21 17.50 7.12
C ARG A 645 3.30 17.78 8.32
N ASN A 646 3.75 18.60 9.26
CA ASN A 646 2.96 18.94 10.44
C ASN A 646 1.76 19.84 10.13
N ALA A 647 1.86 20.75 9.16
CA ALA A 647 0.72 21.54 8.71
C ALA A 647 -0.44 20.64 8.24
N TYR A 648 -0.17 19.56 7.48
CA TYR A 648 -1.21 18.63 7.02
C TYR A 648 -1.71 17.68 8.12
N ARG A 649 -0.97 17.45 9.21
CA ARG A 649 -1.38 16.60 10.34
C ARG A 649 -2.14 17.35 11.44
N SER A 650 -2.05 18.68 11.43
CA SER A 650 -2.64 19.55 12.45
C SER A 650 -4.15 19.49 12.40
N VAL A 651 -4.81 19.67 13.55
CA VAL A 651 -6.28 19.80 13.58
C VAL A 651 -6.77 20.95 12.69
N SER A 652 -5.94 21.97 12.44
CA SER A 652 -6.30 23.09 11.56
C SER A 652 -6.45 22.70 10.09
N ALA A 653 -5.88 21.57 9.67
CA ALA A 653 -6.02 21.04 8.31
C ALA A 653 -7.39 20.37 8.07
N HIS A 654 -8.12 20.04 9.13
CA HIS A 654 -9.32 19.21 9.07
C HIS A 654 -10.52 19.97 9.60
N HIS A 655 -11.71 19.64 9.08
CA HIS A 655 -12.94 20.15 9.67
C HIS A 655 -13.27 19.31 10.91
N ALA A 656 -12.64 19.62 12.03
CA ALA A 656 -12.72 18.91 13.32
C ALA A 656 -12.85 19.91 14.49
N PRO A 657 -13.26 19.50 15.70
CA PRO A 657 -13.35 20.42 16.84
C PRO A 657 -11.98 21.03 17.19
N ARG A 658 -11.91 22.37 17.19
CA ARG A 658 -10.69 23.14 17.48
C ARG A 658 -10.80 23.88 18.80
N VAL A 659 -9.71 23.89 19.56
CA VAL A 659 -9.58 24.68 20.80
C VAL A 659 -8.54 25.78 20.58
N ASP A 660 -8.87 27.01 20.98
CA ASP A 660 -8.00 28.18 20.78
C ASP A 660 -6.58 27.97 21.33
N GLY A 661 -5.58 27.99 20.45
CA GLY A 661 -4.17 27.86 20.80
C GLY A 661 -3.66 26.46 21.15
N PHE A 662 -4.46 25.40 20.95
CA PHE A 662 -4.06 24.02 21.30
C PHE A 662 -4.22 23.04 20.15
N GLU A 663 -3.28 22.10 20.05
CA GLU A 663 -3.38 20.89 19.23
C GLU A 663 -3.86 19.69 20.08
N PRO A 664 -4.58 18.72 19.50
CA PRO A 664 -4.93 17.47 20.19
C PRO A 664 -3.76 16.55 20.56
N ALA A 665 -2.57 16.79 19.98
CA ALA A 665 -1.35 16.01 20.20
C ALA A 665 -0.09 16.85 19.91
N ASP A 666 1.06 16.47 20.45
CA ASP A 666 2.33 17.16 20.16
C ASP A 666 2.91 16.73 18.81
N LEU A 667 2.71 17.57 17.80
CA LEU A 667 3.21 17.37 16.43
C LEU A 667 4.75 17.40 16.33
N ASN A 668 5.48 17.86 17.35
CA ASN A 668 6.93 18.03 17.31
C ASN A 668 7.70 16.78 17.82
N ARG A 669 7.02 15.75 18.32
CA ARG A 669 7.67 14.51 18.81
C ARG A 669 8.49 13.81 17.73
N HIS A 670 7.84 13.52 16.60
CA HIS A 670 8.42 12.91 15.39
C HIS A 670 7.38 12.93 14.25
N ALA A 671 7.82 12.81 12.99
CA ALA A 671 6.95 12.81 11.81
C ALA A 671 5.94 11.64 11.73
N PHE A 672 6.11 10.63 12.59
CA PHE A 672 5.33 9.38 12.67
C PHE A 672 5.04 8.98 14.12
N ASP A 673 4.92 9.96 15.02
CA ASP A 673 4.54 9.75 16.43
C ASP A 673 3.44 10.74 16.80
N LEU A 674 2.25 10.22 17.10
CA LEU A 674 1.11 10.90 17.75
C LEU A 674 0.65 10.06 18.95
N SER A 675 1.58 9.48 19.71
CA SER A 675 1.24 8.56 20.78
C SER A 675 0.51 9.17 21.98
N ASP A 676 0.45 10.50 22.04
CA ASP A 676 -0.32 11.29 22.99
C ASP A 676 -1.69 11.73 22.46
N LEU A 677 -2.04 11.40 21.21
CA LEU A 677 -3.37 11.65 20.66
C LEU A 677 -4.42 10.75 21.35
N ALA A 678 -5.54 11.34 21.75
CA ALA A 678 -6.65 10.60 22.32
C ALA A 678 -7.52 9.95 21.22
N PRO A 679 -7.92 8.67 21.34
CA PRO A 679 -8.83 8.04 20.40
C PRO A 679 -10.22 8.69 20.46
N GLY A 680 -10.94 8.61 19.34
CA GLY A 680 -12.35 8.98 19.26
C GLY A 680 -13.26 7.88 19.78
N GLU A 681 -14.40 8.27 20.33
CA GLU A 681 -15.47 7.38 20.77
C GLU A 681 -16.78 7.80 20.08
N CYS A 682 -17.38 6.87 19.33
CA CYS A 682 -18.72 7.04 18.76
C CYS A 682 -19.76 6.71 19.82
N LEU A 683 -20.62 7.68 20.13
CA LEU A 683 -21.71 7.56 21.10
C LEU A 683 -23.06 7.27 20.42
N TYR A 684 -23.27 7.81 19.22
CA TYR A 684 -24.45 7.54 18.39
C TYR A 684 -24.06 7.52 16.93
N PHE A 685 -24.61 6.58 16.17
CA PHE A 685 -24.56 6.61 14.73
C PHE A 685 -25.81 5.96 14.13
N GLY A 686 -26.51 6.68 13.27
CA GLY A 686 -27.76 6.22 12.64
C GLY A 686 -28.32 7.25 11.66
N PRO A 687 -29.51 7.02 11.08
CA PRO A 687 -30.05 7.88 10.02
C PRO A 687 -30.20 9.36 10.38
N ARG A 688 -30.30 9.71 11.67
CA ARG A 688 -30.34 11.10 12.15
C ARG A 688 -28.99 11.81 12.03
N GLY A 689 -27.89 11.06 12.02
CA GLY A 689 -26.52 11.58 11.94
C GLY A 689 -25.57 10.87 12.89
N PHE A 690 -24.81 11.65 13.67
CA PHE A 690 -23.67 11.13 14.44
C PHE A 690 -23.46 11.90 15.74
N VAL A 691 -22.99 11.20 16.78
CA VAL A 691 -22.41 11.82 17.98
C VAL A 691 -21.10 11.11 18.33
N GLY A 692 -20.03 11.88 18.50
CA GLY A 692 -18.75 11.37 18.97
C GLY A 692 -18.03 12.33 19.90
N ARG A 693 -16.99 11.84 20.57
CA ARG A 693 -16.13 12.63 21.45
C ARG A 693 -14.67 12.16 21.42
N HIS A 694 -13.75 13.02 21.81
CA HIS A 694 -12.38 12.64 22.18
C HIS A 694 -11.84 13.56 23.28
N ALA A 695 -10.77 13.13 23.96
CA ALA A 695 -10.15 13.83 25.08
C ALA A 695 -8.76 14.41 24.74
N GLY A 696 -8.52 14.76 23.47
CA GLY A 696 -7.20 15.20 22.99
C GLY A 696 -6.71 16.49 23.66
N TYR A 697 -7.63 17.31 24.15
CA TYR A 697 -7.35 18.56 24.84
C TYR A 697 -7.36 18.42 26.38
N GLY A 698 -7.44 17.20 26.91
CA GLY A 698 -7.65 16.91 28.33
C GLY A 698 -9.13 16.64 28.65
N PRO A 699 -10.00 17.67 28.76
CA PRO A 699 -11.45 17.48 28.80
C PRO A 699 -12.02 16.93 27.48
N TYR A 700 -13.22 16.36 27.54
CA TYR A 700 -13.92 15.94 26.33
C TYR A 700 -14.41 17.12 25.50
N VAL A 701 -14.15 17.03 24.20
CA VAL A 701 -14.88 17.77 23.17
C VAL A 701 -15.81 16.80 22.46
N TYR A 702 -16.99 17.29 22.11
CA TYR A 702 -18.06 16.52 21.49
C TYR A 702 -18.38 17.11 20.13
N ARG A 703 -18.74 16.24 19.19
CA ARG A 703 -19.35 16.62 17.91
C ARG A 703 -20.68 15.91 17.76
N GLN A 704 -21.73 16.66 17.51
CA GLN A 704 -23.05 16.16 17.12
C GLN A 704 -23.36 16.64 15.70
N ILE A 705 -23.57 15.71 14.77
CA ILE A 705 -23.94 15.99 13.39
C ILE A 705 -25.40 15.58 13.21
N GLU A 706 -26.22 16.52 12.73
CA GLU A 706 -27.63 16.32 12.44
C GLU A 706 -27.87 16.46 10.93
N ILE A 707 -28.51 15.45 10.35
CA ILE A 707 -29.00 15.48 8.97
C ILE A 707 -30.46 15.92 9.02
N THR A 708 -30.72 17.11 8.51
CA THR A 708 -32.08 17.60 8.31
C THR A 708 -32.51 17.33 6.86
N ASP A 709 -33.73 17.72 6.53
CA ASP A 709 -34.26 17.56 5.18
C ASP A 709 -33.49 18.39 4.14
N ASP A 710 -32.95 19.54 4.54
CA ASP A 710 -32.37 20.54 3.64
C ASP A 710 -30.94 20.96 4.01
N ALA A 711 -30.37 20.44 5.10
CA ALA A 711 -29.01 20.79 5.53
C ALA A 711 -28.34 19.67 6.34
N VAL A 712 -27.01 19.75 6.43
CA VAL A 712 -26.22 19.07 7.47
C VAL A 712 -25.76 20.11 8.48
N LEU A 713 -26.08 19.90 9.76
CA LEU A 713 -25.69 20.76 10.87
C LEU A 713 -24.63 20.05 11.70
N VAL A 714 -23.47 20.69 11.89
CA VAL A 714 -22.36 20.15 12.69
C VAL A 714 -22.21 21.02 13.93
N HIS A 715 -22.40 20.43 15.10
CA HIS A 715 -22.33 21.10 16.39
C HIS A 715 -21.15 20.58 17.19
N ASP A 716 -20.19 21.45 17.47
CA ASP A 716 -19.07 21.16 18.36
C ASP A 716 -19.33 21.81 19.71
N PHE A 717 -19.11 21.09 20.80
CA PHE A 717 -19.37 21.60 22.14
C PHE A 717 -18.52 20.91 23.21
N THR A 718 -18.40 21.55 24.36
CA THR A 718 -17.70 21.02 25.52
C THR A 718 -18.37 21.49 26.81
N ASP A 719 -18.44 20.60 27.80
CA ASP A 719 -18.98 20.89 29.13
C ASP A 719 -17.92 21.55 30.05
N SER A 720 -16.77 21.93 29.49
CA SER A 720 -15.61 22.47 30.20
C SER A 720 -15.38 23.96 29.88
N ASN A 721 -14.32 24.54 30.45
CA ASN A 721 -13.92 25.92 30.18
C ASN A 721 -13.05 26.07 28.93
N LEU A 722 -12.94 25.03 28.09
CA LEU A 722 -12.24 25.13 26.81
C LEU A 722 -13.00 26.10 25.88
N VAL A 723 -12.25 26.87 25.09
CA VAL A 723 -12.82 27.81 24.12
C VAL A 723 -12.73 27.17 22.74
N LEU A 724 -13.87 26.73 22.21
CA LEU A 724 -13.97 26.23 20.86
C LEU A 724 -13.88 27.36 19.83
N THR A 725 -13.25 27.08 18.70
CA THR A 725 -13.03 28.02 17.60
C THR A 725 -13.58 27.48 16.29
N ASP A 726 -13.58 28.31 15.26
CA ASP A 726 -14.05 27.96 13.91
C ASP A 726 -13.34 26.68 13.40
N PRO A 727 -14.08 25.58 13.15
CA PRO A 727 -13.54 24.33 12.63
C PRO A 727 -13.33 24.39 11.12
N THR A 728 -13.52 25.53 10.45
CA THR A 728 -13.20 25.67 9.03
C THR A 728 -11.71 25.42 8.82
N PRO A 729 -11.33 24.46 7.94
CA PRO A 729 -9.93 24.14 7.68
C PRO A 729 -9.15 25.36 7.18
N GLU A 730 -7.89 25.47 7.61
CA GLU A 730 -6.95 26.42 7.04
C GLU A 730 -6.67 26.08 5.56
N PRO A 731 -6.46 27.09 4.69
CA PRO A 731 -6.32 26.88 3.27
C PRO A 731 -4.96 26.24 2.94
N LEU A 732 -4.92 24.91 2.95
CA LEU A 732 -3.82 24.10 2.41
C LEU A 732 -4.12 23.69 0.97
N SER A 733 -3.07 23.62 0.15
CA SER A 733 -3.19 23.07 -1.19
C SER A 733 -3.58 21.60 -1.12
N PHE A 734 -4.53 21.20 -1.97
CA PHE A 734 -4.97 19.81 -2.00
C PHE A 734 -3.85 18.88 -2.49
N SER A 735 -3.58 17.81 -1.74
CA SER A 735 -2.59 16.79 -2.05
C SER A 735 -3.28 15.47 -2.39
N PRO A 736 -3.55 15.17 -3.69
CA PRO A 736 -4.17 13.91 -4.10
C PRO A 736 -3.24 12.70 -3.99
N ALA A 737 -1.94 12.94 -3.91
CA ALA A 737 -0.88 11.95 -3.97
C ALA A 737 0.38 12.49 -3.29
N TYR A 738 1.24 11.58 -2.85
CA TYR A 738 2.49 11.95 -2.20
C TYR A 738 3.37 12.78 -3.14
N GLY A 739 3.83 13.92 -2.64
CA GLY A 739 4.64 14.90 -3.34
C GLY A 739 3.92 15.69 -4.44
N ARG A 740 2.59 15.56 -4.60
CA ARG A 740 1.79 16.34 -5.54
C ARG A 740 0.93 17.37 -4.81
N LEU A 741 0.78 18.54 -5.42
CA LEU A 741 -0.20 19.55 -5.03
C LEU A 741 -1.05 19.89 -6.26
N SER A 742 -2.35 20.03 -6.05
CA SER A 742 -3.30 20.53 -7.06
C SER A 742 -3.64 21.99 -6.75
N GLU A 743 -3.69 22.83 -7.80
CA GLU A 743 -4.13 24.22 -7.70
C GLU A 743 -5.65 24.35 -7.41
N ALA A 744 -6.42 23.28 -7.63
CA ALA A 744 -7.85 23.22 -7.32
C ALA A 744 -8.20 21.93 -6.55
N ALA A 745 -8.97 22.05 -5.47
CA ALA A 745 -9.67 20.90 -4.90
C ALA A 745 -10.64 20.33 -5.95
N PRO A 746 -10.89 19.00 -6.00
CA PRO A 746 -11.90 18.44 -6.88
C PRO A 746 -13.23 19.16 -6.62
N ARG A 747 -13.85 19.68 -7.69
CA ARG A 747 -15.13 20.41 -7.60
C ARG A 747 -16.28 19.44 -7.34
#